data_AF-A0AA42ZE41-F1
#
_entry.id   AF-A0AA42ZE41-F1
#
_cell.length_a   1.000
_cell.length_b   1.000
_cell.length_c   1.000
_cell.angle_alpha   90.00
_cell.angle_beta   90.00
_cell.angle_gamma   90.00
#
_symmetry.space_group_name_H-M   'P 1'
#
loop_
_entity.id
_entity.type
_entity.pdbx_description
1 polymer ?
#
loop_
_entity_poly.entity_id
_entity_poly.type
_entity_poly.pdbx_seq_one_letter_code
_entity_poly.pdbx_strand_id
1 'polypeptide(L)'
;MKHWSISCIVSCMVLYSTGSVAAGVIHVPSDQPTIQSGIDTATEGDTVLVAPGTYLENIDFDGKMLVVTSSGGAGATTILASNTSMAVVSFIGGEPKGTEISGFTITGSGACGVFCDGSSPTIKENIITGNTSSRDNDSPGIDLDNTTGVLIKGNVIHSNNANTYGAAIHLEYNNHDDTICYNVMYGNTGVGEIRALGIAYGTLIYNNTISVTVHSGILNQSSGSLDARNNIVFFAPAWAMKGEFVAEYNCTFNNANDYEFPPGAGNIYQPALFADTANHDYQLLPASPCIDAGDPDPQYNDSDGTRNDMGALPADYNYPIPVGLHLSAVDSMHVLNHTPTFYWSFFDTIGMQAAYEIEVGTDVDWVVAEMWASGEVYSADSAVVYAGAPLMDGITYFYRLRVNNGSVWGDWVGNFLRMNSRPTVPGLAWPTTSTPLRREGISLFVDNSFDAELDTLLYDFEVYRNSELTDLAAFDYGVAEQTDRTQSRNLPELSSGVYYWWRARVTDQLEYSDWSMPVSFTMPAGPVFNVPADVPTIQTAIDIATDGDTVLVAPGVYHENLVFSQFSISVIGALGADSTFLEPAVPDSTHIFFGSGDGAGTELAGFTISGSTAKYGLYVNNGCKTLIHDNVFHGYAGSRNLIRSAGDSAYSRIFHNVFWGNGGTACIGLLGLGGAAVDVINNTFDGNSGGIYTFGGMAINNIVTNTQSTAISGFYPVDYNCVWNNNPDYDWGQPVGYSNLSADPMYVDAAAHDYRLLPGSPCVDMGSPDPLLNDPDGSNSDIGTFSYQHTIYPVATTIDFAPELDDNRVGSETPEIMWTYLDTAVTAQTQYHLQIGHDDDWSEAELWDTGPVTSSVTNVLYDGAVLETHHRYFLRIRVHNGLDWGDWRHKSFVVWTWINSLIRVPTDFPNIGAAMFVAQHEDTILLAPGTYSGDENRGFNLVARHITFLSEAGPDSTVIQLDGGCFLTAGSDTLPDVQPLGIPHGAGLATIKEICFENGNPSLKYNGYWVWGSISAHQCLFRQNPMAMLVEYPGAGGAFECRFDSNGTAILLDGFPEFFQASNSVFVGNTMGIVCESVNNFFTDNIFAHNSVGFQSFGWGTVFLHRNVFYANGASVCGSPDMSCNIVYGHPTDYCAAAEQIGLNGNISADPLFCDTTLAITDVYALSPLLPENNSCQENVANVVQGCFDCGDVDGSTGPADIADLVYLVDYMFTGGPAPPDISAANMDGFGTVDIADLVHLVDFMFTGGPPPVCL
;
A
#
# COMPACT_ATOMS: atom_id res chain seq x y z
N MET A 1 -26.12 -70.19 -18.44
CA MET A 1 -26.48 -71.57 -18.02
C MET A 1 -27.08 -71.49 -16.61
N LYS A 2 -28.38 -71.87 -16.49
CA LYS A 2 -29.17 -72.32 -15.29
C LYS A 2 -29.11 -71.46 -14.00
N HIS A 3 -30.15 -70.68 -13.65
CA HIS A 3 -31.31 -70.95 -12.74
C HIS A 3 -30.90 -71.52 -11.34
N TRP A 4 -31.37 -71.03 -10.18
CA TRP A 4 -32.68 -71.24 -9.46
C TRP A 4 -32.70 -70.25 -8.25
N SER A 5 -33.74 -69.43 -7.95
CA SER A 5 -35.05 -69.65 -7.28
C SER A 5 -35.08 -69.67 -5.73
N ILE A 6 -36.00 -68.87 -5.18
CA ILE A 6 -36.32 -68.52 -3.77
C ILE A 6 -37.10 -69.64 -3.01
N SER A 7 -36.83 -69.85 -1.70
CA SER A 7 -37.77 -69.76 -0.54
C SER A 7 -37.64 -70.81 0.61
N CYS A 8 -37.83 -70.29 1.85
CA CYS A 8 -38.25 -70.90 3.15
C CYS A 8 -37.24 -71.72 3.98
N ILE A 9 -36.77 -71.28 5.18
CA ILE A 9 -37.43 -71.03 6.50
C ILE A 9 -37.41 -72.27 7.44
N VAL A 10 -36.70 -72.09 8.57
CA VAL A 10 -36.78 -72.71 9.92
C VAL A 10 -36.09 -74.07 10.19
N SER A 11 -34.98 -74.02 10.95
CA SER A 11 -34.85 -74.76 12.23
C SER A 11 -33.72 -74.24 13.13
N CYS A 12 -34.09 -73.83 14.36
CA CYS A 12 -33.32 -73.65 15.61
C CYS A 12 -32.14 -72.66 15.64
N MET A 13 -32.35 -71.38 15.98
CA MET A 13 -32.48 -70.85 17.36
C MET A 13 -31.44 -71.41 18.35
N VAL A 14 -30.26 -70.79 18.36
CA VAL A 14 -29.56 -70.47 19.61
C VAL A 14 -29.82 -68.99 19.84
N LEU A 15 -30.63 -68.71 20.86
CA LEU A 15 -30.77 -67.38 21.44
C LEU A 15 -29.40 -66.93 21.95
N TYR A 16 -28.71 -66.09 21.19
CA TYR A 16 -27.88 -65.06 21.81
C TYR A 16 -28.78 -63.83 21.92
N SER A 17 -29.18 -63.52 23.15
CA SER A 17 -29.58 -62.18 23.50
C SER A 17 -28.39 -61.25 23.23
N THR A 18 -28.34 -60.62 22.06
CA THR A 18 -27.64 -59.34 21.96
C THR A 18 -28.55 -58.34 22.64
N GLY A 19 -28.43 -58.26 23.96
CA GLY A 19 -28.85 -57.04 24.63
C GLY A 19 -28.13 -55.90 23.92
N SER A 20 -28.89 -54.90 23.47
CA SER A 20 -28.32 -53.58 23.23
C SER A 20 -27.61 -53.23 24.54
N VAL A 21 -26.28 -53.34 24.56
CA VAL A 21 -25.50 -52.71 25.61
C VAL A 21 -25.74 -51.23 25.38
N ALA A 22 -26.39 -50.56 26.32
CA ALA A 22 -26.49 -49.11 26.26
C ALA A 22 -25.06 -48.57 26.26
N ALA A 23 -24.74 -47.66 25.32
CA ALA A 23 -23.48 -46.94 25.32
C ALA A 23 -23.21 -46.42 26.74
N GLY A 24 -22.08 -46.84 27.31
CA GLY A 24 -21.63 -46.41 28.62
C GLY A 24 -21.02 -45.02 28.53
N VAL A 25 -21.20 -44.23 29.58
CA VAL A 25 -20.44 -42.98 29.78
C VAL A 25 -19.36 -43.26 30.81
N ILE A 26 -18.11 -43.01 30.43
CA ILE A 26 -16.94 -43.11 31.30
C ILE A 26 -16.50 -41.68 31.60
N HIS A 27 -16.56 -41.30 32.88
CA HIS A 27 -16.20 -39.94 33.31
C HIS A 27 -14.72 -39.87 33.65
N VAL A 28 -14.00 -38.94 33.04
CA VAL A 28 -12.59 -38.67 33.35
C VAL A 28 -12.53 -37.33 34.11
N PRO A 29 -11.96 -37.26 35.32
CA PRO A 29 -11.10 -38.27 35.95
C PRO A 29 -11.82 -39.24 36.95
N SER A 30 -13.13 -39.15 37.14
CA SER A 30 -13.80 -39.81 38.28
C SER A 30 -13.92 -41.34 38.17
N ASP A 31 -14.15 -41.87 36.97
CA ASP A 31 -14.19 -43.31 36.69
C ASP A 31 -12.82 -43.83 36.26
N GLN A 32 -12.06 -43.03 35.49
CA GLN A 32 -10.71 -43.34 35.03
C GLN A 32 -9.81 -42.12 35.20
N PRO A 33 -8.57 -42.27 35.70
CA PRO A 33 -7.73 -41.14 36.09
C PRO A 33 -7.19 -40.30 34.92
N THR A 34 -7.20 -40.84 33.70
CA THR A 34 -6.67 -40.19 32.50
C THR A 34 -7.58 -40.47 31.30
N ILE A 35 -7.48 -39.66 30.24
CA ILE A 35 -8.27 -39.82 29.02
C ILE A 35 -7.94 -41.15 28.35
N GLN A 36 -6.66 -41.50 28.22
CA GLN A 36 -6.25 -42.79 27.64
C GLN A 36 -6.80 -43.97 28.45
N SER A 37 -6.76 -43.93 29.78
CA SER A 37 -7.35 -45.00 30.61
C SER A 37 -8.87 -45.13 30.42
N GLY A 38 -9.53 -44.01 30.11
CA GLY A 38 -10.93 -43.96 29.66
C GLY A 38 -11.12 -44.72 28.35
N ILE A 39 -10.34 -44.39 27.33
CA ILE A 39 -10.34 -45.05 26.02
C ILE A 39 -10.03 -46.55 26.13
N ASP A 40 -8.99 -46.93 26.89
CA ASP A 40 -8.58 -48.32 27.10
C ASP A 40 -9.73 -49.16 27.66
N THR A 41 -10.51 -48.59 28.58
CA THR A 41 -11.67 -49.23 29.24
C THR A 41 -12.91 -49.25 28.35
N ALA A 42 -13.06 -48.25 27.48
CA ALA A 42 -14.21 -48.08 26.61
C ALA A 42 -14.34 -49.21 25.58
N THR A 43 -15.59 -49.50 25.22
CA THR A 43 -16.00 -50.41 24.15
C THR A 43 -16.75 -49.65 23.05
N GLU A 44 -16.93 -50.29 21.89
CA GLU A 44 -17.58 -49.68 20.72
C GLU A 44 -18.89 -48.96 21.07
N GLY A 45 -18.97 -47.67 20.73
CA GLY A 45 -20.12 -46.80 20.96
C GLY A 45 -20.14 -46.08 22.31
N ASP A 46 -19.20 -46.35 23.21
CA ASP A 46 -19.11 -45.65 24.50
C ASP A 46 -18.65 -44.18 24.35
N THR A 47 -18.98 -43.37 25.36
CA THR A 47 -18.56 -41.98 25.48
C THR A 47 -17.55 -41.82 26.62
N VAL A 48 -16.39 -41.25 26.33
CA VAL A 48 -15.44 -40.76 27.33
C VAL A 48 -15.73 -39.28 27.55
N LEU A 49 -16.40 -38.96 28.66
CA LEU A 49 -16.79 -37.61 29.03
C LEU A 49 -15.74 -37.00 29.97
N VAL A 50 -15.06 -35.96 29.51
CA VAL A 50 -13.89 -35.38 30.20
C VAL A 50 -14.30 -34.09 30.94
N ALA A 51 -13.98 -34.00 32.23
CA ALA A 51 -14.19 -32.80 33.04
C ALA A 51 -13.22 -31.66 32.66
N PRO A 52 -13.56 -30.39 32.95
CA PRO A 52 -12.63 -29.27 32.80
C PRO A 52 -11.27 -29.52 33.48
N GLY A 53 -10.18 -29.15 32.82
CA GLY A 53 -8.82 -29.32 33.32
C GLY A 53 -7.77 -29.55 32.22
N THR A 54 -6.50 -29.59 32.64
CA THR A 54 -5.36 -29.88 31.74
C THR A 54 -4.88 -31.31 31.92
N TYR A 55 -4.91 -32.07 30.83
CA TYR A 55 -4.53 -33.47 30.75
C TYR A 55 -3.21 -33.58 29.97
N LEU A 56 -2.13 -33.93 30.67
CA LEU A 56 -0.81 -34.12 30.07
C LEU A 56 -0.71 -35.54 29.49
N GLU A 57 -1.13 -35.72 28.23
CA GLU A 57 -1.27 -37.01 27.57
C GLU A 57 -0.94 -36.92 26.07
N ASN A 58 -0.73 -38.07 25.44
CA ASN A 58 -0.85 -38.26 24.00
C ASN A 58 -1.81 -39.43 23.83
N ILE A 59 -2.97 -39.20 23.18
CA ILE A 59 -4.07 -40.18 23.16
C ILE A 59 -4.19 -40.88 21.80
N ASP A 60 -4.48 -42.17 21.84
CA ASP A 60 -4.75 -43.04 20.69
C ASP A 60 -6.11 -43.72 20.91
N PHE A 61 -6.96 -43.68 19.88
CA PHE A 61 -8.31 -44.26 19.91
C PHE A 61 -8.31 -45.80 19.74
N ASP A 62 -7.17 -46.42 19.47
CA ASP A 62 -6.98 -47.88 19.38
C ASP A 62 -7.90 -48.56 18.33
N GLY A 63 -8.30 -47.84 17.28
CA GLY A 63 -9.22 -48.36 16.25
C GLY A 63 -10.68 -48.49 16.69
N LYS A 64 -11.06 -47.95 17.86
CA LYS A 64 -12.42 -48.05 18.42
C LYS A 64 -13.33 -46.92 17.91
N MET A 65 -14.62 -47.23 17.73
CA MET A 65 -15.68 -46.24 17.47
C MET A 65 -16.15 -45.62 18.78
N LEU A 66 -15.52 -44.52 19.21
CA LEU A 66 -15.79 -43.85 20.48
C LEU A 66 -16.15 -42.37 20.30
N VAL A 67 -16.87 -41.81 21.27
CA VAL A 67 -17.01 -40.36 21.42
C VAL A 67 -16.15 -39.91 22.59
N VAL A 68 -15.12 -39.12 22.34
CA VAL A 68 -14.33 -38.45 23.39
C VAL A 68 -14.72 -36.98 23.36
N THR A 69 -15.35 -36.50 24.43
CA THR A 69 -15.92 -35.15 24.45
C THR A 69 -15.70 -34.46 25.80
N SER A 70 -15.44 -33.16 25.75
CA SER A 70 -15.32 -32.31 26.93
C SER A 70 -16.69 -31.90 27.46
N SER A 71 -16.86 -31.95 28.77
CA SER A 71 -18.05 -31.41 29.46
C SER A 71 -18.01 -29.89 29.68
N GLY A 72 -16.84 -29.25 29.51
CA GLY A 72 -16.65 -27.81 29.69
C GLY A 72 -16.36 -27.02 28.42
N GLY A 73 -16.30 -27.68 27.26
CA GLY A 73 -15.88 -27.08 25.99
C GLY A 73 -14.37 -26.80 25.89
N ALA A 74 -13.94 -26.31 24.73
CA ALA A 74 -12.52 -26.19 24.38
C ALA A 74 -11.77 -25.15 25.22
N GLY A 75 -12.44 -24.09 25.66
CA GLY A 75 -11.82 -23.06 26.52
C GLY A 75 -11.52 -23.52 27.96
N ALA A 76 -12.10 -24.64 28.42
CA ALA A 76 -11.96 -25.12 29.79
C ALA A 76 -11.24 -26.48 29.93
N THR A 77 -11.01 -27.18 28.81
CA THR A 77 -10.43 -28.53 28.82
C THR A 77 -9.30 -28.65 27.81
N THR A 78 -8.09 -28.92 28.29
CA THR A 78 -6.87 -28.93 27.49
C THR A 78 -6.23 -30.32 27.47
N ILE A 79 -5.87 -30.81 26.29
CA ILE A 79 -4.96 -31.95 26.10
C ILE A 79 -3.60 -31.38 25.70
N LEU A 80 -2.63 -31.50 26.59
CA LEU A 80 -1.27 -31.03 26.42
C LEU A 80 -0.34 -32.21 26.14
N ALA A 81 0.48 -32.14 25.10
CA ALA A 81 1.40 -33.21 24.73
C ALA A 81 2.32 -33.63 25.90
N SER A 82 2.22 -34.89 26.34
CA SER A 82 3.16 -35.46 27.32
C SER A 82 4.53 -35.79 26.70
N ASN A 83 4.53 -36.08 25.40
CA ASN A 83 5.70 -36.29 24.57
C ASN A 83 5.55 -35.41 23.32
N THR A 84 6.40 -34.38 23.23
CA THR A 84 6.36 -33.41 22.13
C THR A 84 6.77 -34.02 20.80
N SER A 85 7.44 -35.18 20.76
CA SER A 85 7.82 -35.82 19.49
C SER A 85 6.69 -36.64 18.85
N MET A 86 5.48 -36.60 19.39
CA MET A 86 4.32 -37.36 18.93
C MET A 86 3.10 -36.45 18.77
N ALA A 87 2.14 -36.87 17.96
CA ALA A 87 0.84 -36.22 17.87
C ALA A 87 0.15 -36.17 19.24
N VAL A 88 -0.61 -35.11 19.53
CA VAL A 88 -1.40 -35.05 20.78
C VAL A 88 -2.55 -36.05 20.73
N VAL A 89 -3.22 -36.13 19.57
CA VAL A 89 -4.33 -37.06 19.30
C VAL A 89 -4.01 -37.86 18.04
N SER A 90 -4.14 -39.18 18.12
CA SER A 90 -3.87 -40.10 17.00
C SER A 90 -5.08 -40.97 16.66
N PHE A 91 -5.37 -41.09 15.37
CA PHE A 91 -6.32 -42.02 14.77
C PHE A 91 -5.59 -42.90 13.76
N ILE A 92 -4.90 -43.92 14.25
CA ILE A 92 -3.99 -44.78 13.46
C ILE A 92 -4.39 -46.26 13.48
N GLY A 93 -5.49 -46.60 14.17
CA GLY A 93 -5.99 -47.96 14.30
C GLY A 93 -7.00 -48.37 13.21
N GLY A 94 -7.34 -47.46 12.30
CA GLY A 94 -8.41 -47.65 11.30
C GLY A 94 -9.80 -47.35 11.87
N GLU A 95 -9.90 -46.30 12.68
CA GLU A 95 -11.12 -45.86 13.36
C GLU A 95 -12.22 -45.55 12.32
N PRO A 96 -13.42 -46.13 12.49
CA PRO A 96 -14.49 -45.96 11.52
C PRO A 96 -15.24 -44.63 11.68
N LYS A 97 -16.01 -44.28 10.66
CA LYS A 97 -16.96 -43.16 10.72
C LYS A 97 -17.92 -43.32 11.90
N GLY A 98 -17.96 -42.32 12.78
CA GLY A 98 -18.69 -42.36 14.05
C GLY A 98 -17.77 -42.21 15.26
N THR A 99 -16.45 -42.38 15.09
CA THR A 99 -15.47 -41.93 16.08
C THR A 99 -15.42 -40.41 16.11
N GLU A 100 -15.43 -39.81 17.30
CA GLU A 100 -15.49 -38.36 17.49
C GLU A 100 -14.52 -37.88 18.57
N ILE A 101 -13.87 -36.73 18.30
CA ILE A 101 -13.26 -35.88 19.32
C ILE A 101 -13.87 -34.47 19.28
N SER A 102 -14.32 -33.96 20.44
CA SER A 102 -14.95 -32.63 20.52
C SER A 102 -14.75 -31.85 21.82
N GLY A 103 -14.61 -30.53 21.69
CA GLY A 103 -14.59 -29.60 22.82
C GLY A 103 -13.25 -29.51 23.56
N PHE A 104 -12.11 -29.71 22.91
CA PHE A 104 -10.79 -29.64 23.55
C PHE A 104 -9.90 -28.54 22.98
N THR A 105 -9.07 -27.94 23.83
CA THR A 105 -7.82 -27.30 23.39
C THR A 105 -6.74 -28.39 23.23
N ILE A 106 -6.13 -28.50 22.05
CA ILE A 106 -5.14 -29.52 21.69
C ILE A 106 -3.80 -28.83 21.36
N THR A 107 -2.77 -29.04 22.19
CA THR A 107 -1.56 -28.20 22.15
C THR A 107 -0.26 -28.89 22.61
N GLY A 108 0.87 -28.25 22.28
CA GLY A 108 2.20 -28.54 22.81
C GLY A 108 2.99 -29.61 22.05
N SER A 109 2.48 -30.14 20.94
CA SER A 109 3.23 -31.09 20.12
C SER A 109 4.33 -30.41 19.30
N GLY A 110 5.41 -31.14 19.06
CA GLY A 110 6.46 -30.88 18.06
C GLY A 110 6.41 -31.84 16.86
N ALA A 111 5.30 -32.55 16.70
CA ALA A 111 4.94 -33.30 15.50
C ALA A 111 3.68 -32.72 14.84
N CYS A 112 2.51 -32.87 15.48
CA CYS A 112 1.23 -32.32 15.04
C CYS A 112 0.19 -32.35 16.18
N GLY A 113 -0.85 -31.54 16.09
CA GLY A 113 -1.97 -31.57 17.04
C GLY A 113 -2.77 -32.87 16.90
N VAL A 114 -3.28 -33.13 15.71
CA VAL A 114 -4.09 -34.31 15.39
C VAL A 114 -3.50 -35.04 14.18
N PHE A 115 -3.28 -36.35 14.31
CA PHE A 115 -2.80 -37.21 13.24
C PHE A 115 -3.82 -38.28 12.90
N CYS A 116 -4.18 -38.42 11.62
CA CYS A 116 -5.03 -39.49 11.12
C CYS A 116 -4.30 -40.27 10.03
N ASP A 117 -4.20 -41.59 10.19
CA ASP A 117 -3.65 -42.50 9.16
C ASP A 117 -4.65 -43.63 8.88
N GLY A 118 -5.23 -43.65 7.68
CA GLY A 118 -6.15 -44.72 7.27
C GLY A 118 -7.47 -44.79 8.04
N SER A 119 -7.90 -43.68 8.63
CA SER A 119 -9.07 -43.57 9.51
C SER A 119 -10.11 -42.55 9.02
N SER A 120 -11.30 -42.55 9.63
CA SER A 120 -12.45 -41.72 9.24
C SER A 120 -13.12 -40.96 10.42
N PRO A 121 -12.38 -40.30 11.33
CA PRO A 121 -12.96 -39.64 12.50
C PRO A 121 -13.74 -38.36 12.17
N THR A 122 -14.53 -37.90 13.15
CA THR A 122 -15.06 -36.53 13.22
C THR A 122 -14.25 -35.72 14.24
N ILE A 123 -13.66 -34.63 13.78
CA ILE A 123 -12.89 -33.68 14.58
C ILE A 123 -13.69 -32.38 14.61
N LYS A 124 -14.33 -32.05 15.73
CA LYS A 124 -15.22 -30.89 15.79
C LYS A 124 -15.12 -30.05 17.05
N GLU A 125 -15.37 -28.75 16.94
CA GLU A 125 -15.49 -27.84 18.09
C GLU A 125 -14.25 -27.84 19.00
N ASN A 126 -13.06 -28.01 18.41
CA ASN A 126 -11.78 -27.98 19.12
C ASN A 126 -11.00 -26.68 18.83
N ILE A 127 -10.11 -26.30 19.75
CA ILE A 127 -9.08 -25.28 19.54
C ILE A 127 -7.75 -26.01 19.35
N ILE A 128 -7.13 -25.92 18.17
CA ILE A 128 -5.87 -26.61 17.86
C ILE A 128 -4.80 -25.54 17.71
N THR A 129 -3.87 -25.48 18.67
CA THR A 129 -2.93 -24.34 18.76
C THR A 129 -1.58 -24.68 19.35
N GLY A 130 -0.56 -23.88 19.04
CA GLY A 130 0.76 -23.98 19.67
C GLY A 130 1.51 -25.28 19.38
N ASN A 131 1.14 -25.98 18.31
CA ASN A 131 1.82 -27.19 17.86
C ASN A 131 2.85 -26.83 16.79
N THR A 132 3.91 -27.64 16.66
CA THR A 132 4.94 -27.48 15.62
C THR A 132 5.17 -28.78 14.86
N SER A 133 5.60 -28.71 13.60
CA SER A 133 5.95 -29.90 12.81
C SER A 133 7.46 -30.01 12.60
N SER A 134 8.02 -31.18 12.90
CA SER A 134 9.47 -31.45 12.84
C SER A 134 9.94 -32.07 11.53
N ARG A 135 9.02 -32.43 10.62
CA ARG A 135 9.33 -33.00 9.31
C ARG A 135 8.84 -32.09 8.18
N ASP A 136 9.47 -32.26 7.02
CA ASP A 136 9.07 -31.55 5.81
C ASP A 136 7.75 -32.13 5.27
N ASN A 137 6.76 -31.26 5.04
CA ASN A 137 5.39 -31.51 4.57
C ASN A 137 4.36 -31.94 5.63
N ASP A 138 4.75 -32.30 6.84
CA ASP A 138 3.81 -32.57 7.93
C ASP A 138 3.12 -31.27 8.41
N SER A 139 1.85 -31.36 8.79
CA SER A 139 1.10 -30.24 9.35
C SER A 139 1.21 -30.16 10.87
N PRO A 140 1.61 -29.00 11.44
CA PRO A 140 1.58 -28.82 12.89
C PRO A 140 0.16 -28.88 13.47
N GLY A 141 -0.88 -28.54 12.71
CA GLY A 141 -2.27 -28.56 13.17
C GLY A 141 -2.91 -29.95 13.05
N ILE A 142 -3.56 -30.22 11.92
CA ILE A 142 -4.19 -31.50 11.58
C ILE A 142 -3.49 -32.09 10.36
N ASP A 143 -3.06 -33.33 10.47
CA ASP A 143 -2.38 -34.05 9.39
C ASP A 143 -3.16 -35.33 9.04
N LEU A 144 -3.61 -35.42 7.79
CA LEU A 144 -4.46 -36.50 7.28
C LEU A 144 -3.71 -37.29 6.20
N ASP A 145 -3.39 -38.54 6.52
CA ASP A 145 -2.71 -39.49 5.63
C ASP A 145 -3.63 -40.65 5.24
N ASN A 146 -3.82 -40.86 3.94
CA ASN A 146 -4.54 -42.02 3.38
C ASN A 146 -5.95 -42.20 3.98
N THR A 147 -6.61 -41.08 4.30
CA THR A 147 -7.93 -41.06 4.95
C THR A 147 -9.08 -41.10 3.93
N THR A 148 -10.30 -41.35 4.44
CA THR A 148 -11.55 -41.29 3.67
C THR A 148 -12.71 -40.92 4.58
N GLY A 149 -13.52 -39.93 4.20
CA GLY A 149 -14.73 -39.55 4.93
C GLY A 149 -14.49 -38.88 6.30
N VAL A 150 -13.34 -38.25 6.51
CA VAL A 150 -13.05 -37.44 7.71
C VAL A 150 -13.91 -36.18 7.69
N LEU A 151 -14.48 -35.81 8.84
CA LEU A 151 -15.21 -34.55 9.01
C LEU A 151 -14.46 -33.63 9.97
N ILE A 152 -13.95 -32.51 9.45
CA ILE A 152 -13.33 -31.44 10.25
C ILE A 152 -14.30 -30.28 10.30
N LYS A 153 -14.99 -30.09 11.43
CA LYS A 153 -16.09 -29.12 11.55
C LYS A 153 -16.00 -28.18 12.75
N GLY A 154 -16.13 -26.88 12.55
CA GLY A 154 -16.33 -25.96 13.69
C GLY A 154 -15.09 -25.81 14.58
N ASN A 155 -13.89 -26.08 14.07
CA ASN A 155 -12.66 -25.95 14.84
C ASN A 155 -12.03 -24.57 14.64
N VAL A 156 -11.30 -24.11 15.66
CA VAL A 156 -10.41 -22.94 15.57
C VAL A 156 -8.98 -23.46 15.52
N ILE A 157 -8.29 -23.25 14.40
CA ILE A 157 -6.93 -23.77 14.17
C ILE A 157 -6.00 -22.57 14.02
N HIS A 158 -5.17 -22.33 15.02
CA HIS A 158 -4.35 -21.11 15.02
C HIS A 158 -3.00 -21.26 15.69
N SER A 159 -2.04 -20.41 15.32
CA SER A 159 -0.71 -20.36 15.95
C SER A 159 0.04 -21.69 15.94
N ASN A 160 -0.17 -22.51 14.90
CA ASN A 160 0.58 -23.74 14.68
C ASN A 160 1.74 -23.47 13.72
N ASN A 161 2.95 -23.93 14.05
CA ASN A 161 4.18 -23.52 13.38
C ASN A 161 4.82 -24.65 12.55
N ALA A 162 4.78 -24.57 11.23
CA ALA A 162 5.45 -25.51 10.34
C ALA A 162 6.91 -25.11 10.12
N ASN A 163 7.83 -26.09 10.03
CA ASN A 163 9.25 -25.80 9.79
C ASN A 163 9.58 -25.35 8.35
N THR A 164 8.94 -25.95 7.34
CA THR A 164 9.27 -25.66 5.92
C THR A 164 8.05 -25.58 5.00
N TYR A 165 7.29 -26.67 4.88
CA TYR A 165 6.20 -26.81 3.90
C TYR A 165 4.87 -27.30 4.50
N GLY A 166 4.71 -27.30 5.82
CA GLY A 166 3.46 -27.73 6.45
C GLY A 166 2.29 -26.79 6.17
N ALA A 167 1.12 -27.13 6.71
CA ALA A 167 -0.10 -26.32 6.67
C ALA A 167 -0.85 -26.39 8.02
N ALA A 168 -1.92 -25.62 8.19
CA ALA A 168 -2.81 -25.81 9.34
C ALA A 168 -3.54 -27.16 9.24
N ILE A 169 -3.97 -27.50 8.01
CA ILE A 169 -4.50 -28.81 7.63
C ILE A 169 -3.76 -29.33 6.40
N HIS A 170 -3.27 -30.56 6.46
CA HIS A 170 -2.68 -31.25 5.31
C HIS A 170 -3.43 -32.53 4.95
N LEU A 171 -3.54 -32.76 3.64
CA LEU A 171 -4.21 -33.90 3.01
C LEU A 171 -3.19 -34.63 2.12
N GLU A 172 -2.78 -35.84 2.49
CA GLU A 172 -1.86 -36.68 1.71
C GLU A 172 -2.47 -38.04 1.34
N TYR A 173 -2.59 -38.31 0.03
CA TYR A 173 -3.12 -39.57 -0.51
C TYR A 173 -4.57 -39.93 -0.10
N ASN A 174 -5.39 -38.93 0.23
CA ASN A 174 -6.76 -39.13 0.67
C ASN A 174 -7.67 -39.64 -0.47
N ASN A 175 -8.45 -40.68 -0.18
CA ASN A 175 -9.34 -41.32 -1.15
C ASN A 175 -10.81 -40.97 -0.84
N HIS A 176 -11.30 -39.87 -1.44
CA HIS A 176 -12.70 -39.46 -1.52
C HIS A 176 -13.46 -39.16 -0.19
N ASP A 177 -14.33 -38.13 -0.25
CA ASP A 177 -15.38 -37.77 0.72
C ASP A 177 -14.97 -37.08 2.03
N ASP A 178 -13.73 -36.61 2.17
CA ASP A 178 -13.35 -35.76 3.31
C ASP A 178 -14.07 -34.40 3.22
N THR A 179 -14.46 -33.87 4.37
CA THR A 179 -15.18 -32.60 4.48
C THR A 179 -14.51 -31.68 5.50
N ILE A 180 -14.15 -30.48 5.07
CA ILE A 180 -13.59 -29.42 5.90
C ILE A 180 -14.57 -28.25 5.87
N CYS A 181 -15.27 -28.00 6.99
CA CYS A 181 -16.26 -26.94 7.03
C CYS A 181 -16.44 -26.20 8.35
N TYR A 182 -16.92 -24.97 8.29
CA TYR A 182 -17.17 -24.14 9.47
C TYR A 182 -15.93 -23.93 10.35
N ASN A 183 -14.72 -24.04 9.79
CA ASN A 183 -13.49 -23.85 10.56
C ASN A 183 -12.96 -22.43 10.41
N VAL A 184 -12.37 -21.91 11.49
CA VAL A 184 -11.68 -20.63 11.53
C VAL A 184 -10.18 -20.90 11.62
N MET A 185 -9.40 -20.34 10.68
CA MET A 185 -7.96 -20.56 10.60
C MET A 185 -7.21 -19.23 10.53
N TYR A 186 -6.24 -19.02 11.42
CA TYR A 186 -5.43 -17.80 11.45
C TYR A 186 -4.09 -18.01 12.15
N GLY A 187 -3.08 -17.22 11.81
CA GLY A 187 -1.82 -17.22 12.58
C GLY A 187 -0.99 -18.52 12.46
N ASN A 188 -1.32 -19.43 11.54
CA ASN A 188 -0.54 -20.65 11.32
C ASN A 188 0.60 -20.36 10.34
N THR A 189 1.76 -20.99 10.52
CA THR A 189 2.89 -20.86 9.59
C THR A 189 2.97 -22.09 8.68
N GLY A 190 3.32 -21.87 7.42
CA GLY A 190 3.31 -22.92 6.39
C GLY A 190 3.11 -22.38 4.99
N VAL A 191 3.09 -23.24 3.97
CA VAL A 191 2.86 -22.83 2.57
C VAL A 191 1.37 -22.73 2.20
N GLY A 192 0.50 -23.16 3.10
CA GLY A 192 -0.96 -23.10 2.98
C GLY A 192 -1.63 -23.14 4.36
N GLU A 193 -2.84 -22.60 4.50
CA GLU A 193 -3.70 -22.91 5.65
C GLU A 193 -4.33 -24.31 5.46
N ILE A 194 -4.79 -24.62 4.25
CA ILE A 194 -5.16 -25.97 3.82
C ILE A 194 -4.28 -26.38 2.64
N ARG A 195 -3.63 -27.54 2.73
CA ARG A 195 -2.75 -28.05 1.66
C ARG A 195 -3.10 -29.49 1.28
N ALA A 196 -3.22 -29.76 -0.02
CA ALA A 196 -3.36 -31.11 -0.56
C ALA A 196 -2.15 -31.52 -1.39
N LEU A 197 -1.65 -32.74 -1.17
CA LEU A 197 -0.52 -33.35 -1.87
C LEU A 197 -0.84 -34.78 -2.32
N GLY A 198 -0.15 -35.24 -3.37
CA GLY A 198 -0.28 -36.60 -3.89
C GLY A 198 -1.58 -36.83 -4.68
N ILE A 199 -2.47 -37.66 -4.16
CA ILE A 199 -3.78 -37.96 -4.75
C ILE A 199 -4.86 -37.50 -3.76
N ALA A 200 -5.64 -36.49 -4.13
CA ALA A 200 -6.82 -36.06 -3.38
C ALA A 200 -7.94 -35.72 -4.37
N TYR A 201 -9.07 -36.43 -4.27
CA TYR A 201 -10.22 -36.24 -5.17
C TYR A 201 -11.50 -36.15 -4.36
N GLY A 202 -12.35 -35.17 -4.65
CA GLY A 202 -13.70 -35.09 -4.06
C GLY A 202 -13.72 -34.71 -2.57
N THR A 203 -12.66 -34.11 -2.05
CA THR A 203 -12.69 -33.41 -0.77
C THR A 203 -13.50 -32.12 -0.93
N LEU A 204 -14.46 -31.91 -0.04
CA LEU A 204 -15.30 -30.72 -0.02
C LEU A 204 -14.81 -29.75 1.06
N ILE A 205 -14.50 -28.52 0.66
CA ILE A 205 -14.03 -27.46 1.55
C ILE A 205 -15.04 -26.31 1.48
N TYR A 206 -15.84 -26.12 2.53
CA TYR A 206 -16.86 -25.08 2.49
C TYR A 206 -17.14 -24.37 3.80
N ASN A 207 -17.64 -23.13 3.72
CA ASN A 207 -17.96 -22.31 4.88
C ASN A 207 -16.76 -22.23 5.84
N ASN A 208 -15.53 -22.04 5.35
CA ASN A 208 -14.38 -21.79 6.22
C ASN A 208 -14.01 -20.31 6.16
N THR A 209 -13.49 -19.76 7.27
CA THR A 209 -12.92 -18.41 7.32
C THR A 209 -11.42 -18.53 7.56
N ILE A 210 -10.63 -18.04 6.59
CA ILE A 210 -9.19 -18.29 6.52
C ILE A 210 -8.45 -16.95 6.40
N SER A 211 -7.73 -16.57 7.46
CA SER A 211 -6.80 -15.44 7.49
C SER A 211 -5.38 -15.95 7.31
N VAL A 212 -4.76 -15.62 6.18
CA VAL A 212 -3.47 -16.22 5.78
C VAL A 212 -2.30 -15.36 6.26
N THR A 213 -1.22 -15.99 6.71
CA THR A 213 -0.04 -15.25 7.19
C THR A 213 1.22 -15.40 6.33
N VAL A 214 1.50 -16.58 5.76
CA VAL A 214 2.80 -16.87 5.14
C VAL A 214 2.75 -16.97 3.61
N HIS A 215 1.75 -17.67 3.03
CA HIS A 215 1.77 -17.94 1.58
C HIS A 215 0.36 -18.03 0.97
N SER A 216 -0.28 -19.20 0.99
CA SER A 216 -1.60 -19.39 0.36
C SER A 216 -2.69 -19.73 1.37
N GLY A 217 -3.95 -19.43 1.05
CA GLY A 217 -5.07 -19.91 1.85
C GLY A 217 -5.29 -21.39 1.62
N ILE A 218 -5.72 -21.75 0.41
CA ILE A 218 -5.94 -23.14 0.01
C ILE A 218 -4.99 -23.50 -1.13
N LEU A 219 -4.19 -24.53 -0.91
CA LEU A 219 -3.13 -24.97 -1.81
C LEU A 219 -3.38 -26.41 -2.28
N ASN A 220 -3.84 -26.57 -3.52
CA ASN A 220 -3.93 -27.87 -4.17
C ASN A 220 -2.68 -28.14 -5.03
N GLN A 221 -1.84 -29.05 -4.57
CA GLN A 221 -0.70 -29.59 -5.30
C GLN A 221 -0.87 -31.09 -5.58
N SER A 222 -2.07 -31.62 -5.34
CA SER A 222 -2.41 -32.98 -5.66
C SER A 222 -2.71 -33.13 -7.15
N SER A 223 -2.77 -34.38 -7.61
CA SER A 223 -3.18 -34.73 -8.98
C SER A 223 -4.69 -34.76 -9.18
N GLY A 224 -5.49 -34.44 -8.16
CA GLY A 224 -6.94 -34.40 -8.23
C GLY A 224 -7.54 -33.03 -7.95
N SER A 225 -8.82 -32.87 -8.31
CA SER A 225 -9.55 -31.61 -8.14
C SER A 225 -10.27 -31.59 -6.79
N LEU A 226 -10.10 -30.50 -6.05
CA LEU A 226 -10.82 -30.21 -4.81
C LEU A 226 -12.03 -29.30 -5.10
N ASP A 227 -13.08 -29.41 -4.29
CA ASP A 227 -14.27 -28.55 -4.39
C ASP A 227 -14.28 -27.55 -3.24
N ALA A 228 -14.12 -26.26 -3.56
CA ALA A 228 -14.02 -25.17 -2.60
C ALA A 228 -15.17 -24.18 -2.81
N ARG A 229 -16.11 -24.14 -1.85
CA ARG A 229 -17.32 -23.31 -1.94
C ARG A 229 -17.54 -22.47 -0.69
N ASN A 230 -18.12 -21.28 -0.81
CA ASN A 230 -18.59 -20.53 0.36
C ASN A 230 -17.50 -20.21 1.39
N ASN A 231 -16.22 -20.24 1.01
CA ASN A 231 -15.14 -19.91 1.93
C ASN A 231 -14.85 -18.41 1.87
N ILE A 232 -14.44 -17.83 3.00
CA ILE A 232 -13.83 -16.50 3.05
C ILE A 232 -12.32 -16.68 3.21
N VAL A 233 -11.53 -16.17 2.27
CA VAL A 233 -10.06 -16.25 2.29
C VAL A 233 -9.44 -14.88 2.06
N PHE A 234 -8.63 -14.41 3.00
CA PHE A 234 -8.09 -13.06 2.97
C PHE A 234 -6.65 -12.98 3.51
N PHE A 235 -5.96 -11.90 3.14
CA PHE A 235 -4.55 -11.62 3.48
C PHE A 235 -3.51 -12.62 2.96
N ALA A 236 -3.82 -13.43 1.94
CA ALA A 236 -2.86 -14.35 1.34
C ALA A 236 -1.70 -13.61 0.65
N PRO A 237 -0.45 -13.74 1.13
CA PRO A 237 0.70 -13.08 0.51
C PRO A 237 1.06 -13.61 -0.88
N ALA A 238 0.63 -14.83 -1.21
CA ALA A 238 0.76 -15.43 -2.53
C ALA A 238 -0.60 -15.53 -3.21
N TRP A 239 -1.39 -16.58 -2.91
CA TRP A 239 -2.69 -16.88 -3.55
C TRP A 239 -3.76 -17.25 -2.54
N ALA A 240 -4.97 -16.69 -2.63
CA ALA A 240 -6.11 -17.14 -1.83
C ALA A 240 -6.38 -18.63 -2.11
N MET A 241 -6.40 -19.01 -3.39
CA MET A 241 -6.50 -20.40 -3.85
C MET A 241 -5.50 -20.69 -4.98
N LYS A 242 -4.64 -21.70 -4.77
CA LYS A 242 -3.56 -22.15 -5.67
C LYS A 242 -3.76 -23.60 -6.12
N GLY A 243 -3.78 -23.88 -7.43
CA GLY A 243 -4.01 -25.22 -7.98
C GLY A 243 -5.36 -25.42 -8.67
N GLU A 244 -5.66 -26.65 -9.08
CA GLU A 244 -6.89 -27.00 -9.80
C GLU A 244 -8.07 -27.21 -8.83
N PHE A 245 -9.10 -26.37 -8.92
CA PHE A 245 -10.29 -26.43 -8.07
C PHE A 245 -11.58 -26.30 -8.89
N VAL A 246 -12.66 -26.80 -8.31
CA VAL A 246 -13.98 -26.20 -8.49
C VAL A 246 -14.12 -25.11 -7.42
N ALA A 247 -13.90 -23.84 -7.81
CA ALA A 247 -13.94 -22.69 -6.89
C ALA A 247 -15.16 -21.81 -7.18
N GLU A 248 -16.25 -21.98 -6.42
CA GLU A 248 -17.53 -21.30 -6.66
C GLU A 248 -18.04 -20.64 -5.37
N TYR A 249 -18.70 -19.49 -5.47
CA TYR A 249 -19.31 -18.82 -4.32
C TYR A 249 -18.36 -18.54 -3.14
N ASN A 250 -17.09 -18.24 -3.37
CA ASN A 250 -16.14 -17.86 -2.31
C ASN A 250 -15.97 -16.33 -2.26
N CYS A 251 -15.62 -15.81 -1.08
CA CYS A 251 -15.20 -14.43 -0.91
C CYS A 251 -13.68 -14.35 -0.73
N THR A 252 -13.00 -13.64 -1.61
CA THR A 252 -11.54 -13.44 -1.55
C THR A 252 -11.22 -11.95 -1.59
N PHE A 253 -10.51 -11.44 -0.59
CA PHE A 253 -10.14 -10.02 -0.56
C PHE A 253 -8.79 -9.80 0.13
N ASN A 254 -8.13 -8.68 -0.19
CA ASN A 254 -6.80 -8.33 0.34
C ASN A 254 -5.74 -9.43 0.14
N ASN A 255 -5.84 -10.21 -0.94
CA ASN A 255 -4.84 -11.21 -1.30
C ASN A 255 -3.92 -10.65 -2.40
N ALA A 256 -2.67 -11.12 -2.46
CA ALA A 256 -1.77 -10.74 -3.55
C ALA A 256 -2.29 -11.24 -4.90
N ASN A 257 -2.86 -12.44 -4.95
CA ASN A 257 -3.75 -12.85 -6.03
C ASN A 257 -4.86 -13.76 -5.45
N ASP A 258 -6.05 -13.75 -6.06
CA ASP A 258 -7.16 -14.56 -5.56
C ASP A 258 -7.13 -16.00 -6.07
N TYR A 259 -6.94 -16.20 -7.37
CA TYR A 259 -6.98 -17.53 -8.00
C TYR A 259 -5.88 -17.72 -9.04
N GLU A 260 -5.25 -18.90 -9.08
CA GLU A 260 -4.29 -19.29 -10.13
C GLU A 260 -4.98 -19.60 -11.47
N PHE A 261 -6.18 -20.18 -11.42
CA PHE A 261 -7.01 -20.50 -12.58
C PHE A 261 -8.33 -19.73 -12.49
N PRO A 262 -8.99 -19.43 -13.62
CA PRO A 262 -10.28 -18.77 -13.61
C PRO A 262 -11.28 -19.52 -12.71
N PRO A 263 -11.85 -18.89 -11.67
CA PRO A 263 -12.78 -19.54 -10.79
C PRO A 263 -14.15 -19.73 -11.48
N GLY A 264 -15.02 -20.52 -10.87
CA GLY A 264 -16.40 -20.66 -11.29
C GLY A 264 -17.27 -19.46 -10.90
N ALA A 265 -18.59 -19.62 -10.95
CA ALA A 265 -19.52 -18.52 -10.71
C ALA A 265 -19.68 -18.16 -9.21
N GLY A 266 -20.18 -16.94 -8.97
CA GLY A 266 -20.67 -16.52 -7.64
C GLY A 266 -19.61 -16.02 -6.66
N ASN A 267 -18.33 -15.92 -7.05
CA ASN A 267 -17.26 -15.43 -6.17
C ASN A 267 -17.36 -13.90 -5.94
N ILE A 268 -16.96 -13.45 -4.74
CA ILE A 268 -16.99 -12.06 -4.27
C ILE A 268 -15.57 -11.57 -4.00
N TYR A 269 -15.25 -10.35 -4.44
CA TYR A 269 -13.91 -9.74 -4.33
C TYR A 269 -13.87 -8.52 -3.39
N GLN A 270 -14.89 -8.37 -2.55
CA GLN A 270 -15.06 -7.24 -1.64
C GLN A 270 -14.83 -7.68 -0.18
N PRO A 271 -14.44 -6.76 0.72
CA PRO A 271 -14.29 -7.09 2.14
C PRO A 271 -15.54 -7.73 2.74
N ALA A 272 -15.35 -8.79 3.53
CA ALA A 272 -16.45 -9.51 4.17
C ALA A 272 -17.10 -8.73 5.33
N LEU A 273 -16.51 -7.64 5.81
CA LEU A 273 -17.02 -6.81 6.93
C LEU A 273 -17.25 -7.63 8.22
N PHE A 274 -16.15 -8.01 8.86
CA PHE A 274 -16.18 -8.70 10.15
C PHE A 274 -16.38 -7.72 11.32
N ALA A 275 -16.88 -8.25 12.45
CA ALA A 275 -17.11 -7.48 13.67
C ALA A 275 -15.80 -6.93 14.27
N ASP A 276 -14.78 -7.77 14.42
CA ASP A 276 -13.47 -7.34 14.94
C ASP A 276 -12.34 -8.30 14.51
N THR A 277 -11.67 -7.99 13.41
CA THR A 277 -10.54 -8.78 12.92
C THR A 277 -9.31 -8.76 13.83
N ALA A 278 -9.11 -7.69 14.61
CA ALA A 278 -7.94 -7.56 15.48
C ALA A 278 -8.01 -8.53 16.65
N ASN A 279 -9.22 -8.79 17.15
CA ASN A 279 -9.51 -9.76 18.21
C ASN A 279 -9.97 -11.13 17.68
N HIS A 280 -9.83 -11.39 16.37
CA HIS A 280 -10.22 -12.64 15.71
C HIS A 280 -11.73 -12.97 15.79
N ASP A 281 -12.57 -11.95 15.97
CA ASP A 281 -14.02 -12.07 15.83
C ASP A 281 -14.42 -11.89 14.37
N TYR A 282 -14.62 -13.02 13.70
CA TYR A 282 -15.00 -13.10 12.29
C TYR A 282 -16.51 -13.20 12.07
N GLN A 283 -17.34 -12.79 13.04
CA GLN A 283 -18.78 -12.68 12.81
C GLN A 283 -19.04 -11.65 11.71
N LEU A 284 -19.86 -11.98 10.72
CA LEU A 284 -20.25 -11.05 9.66
C LEU A 284 -21.13 -9.93 10.24
N LEU A 285 -20.85 -8.69 9.85
CA LEU A 285 -21.71 -7.55 10.15
C LEU A 285 -22.92 -7.51 9.21
N PRO A 286 -24.06 -6.91 9.61
CA PRO A 286 -25.28 -6.87 8.78
C PRO A 286 -25.12 -6.25 7.38
N ALA A 287 -24.09 -5.44 7.15
CA ALA A 287 -23.80 -4.83 5.85
C ALA A 287 -22.90 -5.71 4.96
N SER A 288 -22.48 -6.89 5.44
CA SER A 288 -21.56 -7.77 4.75
C SER A 288 -22.10 -8.21 3.39
N PRO A 289 -21.28 -8.18 2.32
CA PRO A 289 -21.65 -8.76 1.03
C PRO A 289 -21.69 -10.30 1.06
N CYS A 290 -21.21 -10.94 2.12
CA CYS A 290 -21.13 -12.39 2.26
C CYS A 290 -22.39 -13.04 2.83
N ILE A 291 -23.34 -12.23 3.32
CA ILE A 291 -24.62 -12.70 3.87
C ILE A 291 -25.58 -13.08 2.72
N ASP A 292 -26.25 -14.23 2.83
CA ASP A 292 -27.17 -14.83 1.86
C ASP A 292 -26.57 -14.97 0.43
N ALA A 293 -25.25 -15.01 0.33
CA ALA A 293 -24.53 -14.87 -0.93
C ALA A 293 -23.89 -16.19 -1.43
N GLY A 294 -23.82 -17.22 -0.58
CA GLY A 294 -23.21 -18.50 -0.88
C GLY A 294 -23.98 -19.38 -1.89
N ASP A 295 -23.54 -20.60 -2.11
CA ASP A 295 -24.12 -21.54 -3.06
C ASP A 295 -25.65 -21.70 -2.89
N PRO A 296 -26.46 -21.41 -3.93
CA PRO A 296 -27.92 -21.47 -3.83
C PRO A 296 -28.48 -22.90 -3.68
N ASP A 297 -27.66 -23.96 -3.69
CA ASP A 297 -28.12 -25.31 -3.39
C ASP A 297 -28.65 -25.40 -1.93
N PRO A 298 -29.92 -25.78 -1.73
CA PRO A 298 -30.53 -25.89 -0.40
C PRO A 298 -29.81 -26.79 0.60
N GLN A 299 -28.90 -27.66 0.14
CA GLN A 299 -28.08 -28.47 1.04
C GLN A 299 -27.08 -27.64 1.87
N TYR A 300 -26.76 -26.43 1.44
CA TYR A 300 -25.83 -25.53 2.11
C TYR A 300 -26.52 -24.50 3.01
N ASN A 301 -27.83 -24.30 2.86
CA ASN A 301 -28.60 -23.29 3.59
C ASN A 301 -28.28 -23.23 5.09
N ASP A 302 -28.30 -22.01 5.62
CA ASP A 302 -28.10 -21.77 7.04
C ASP A 302 -29.19 -22.42 7.89
N SER A 303 -28.94 -22.56 9.19
CA SER A 303 -29.82 -23.30 10.10
C SER A 303 -31.24 -22.74 10.20
N ASP A 304 -31.43 -21.46 9.88
CA ASP A 304 -32.71 -20.76 9.83
C ASP A 304 -33.46 -20.95 8.49
N GLY A 305 -32.81 -21.61 7.52
CA GLY A 305 -33.34 -21.93 6.21
C GLY A 305 -33.14 -20.85 5.15
N THR A 306 -32.46 -19.74 5.46
CA THR A 306 -32.05 -18.75 4.45
C THR A 306 -30.96 -19.32 3.55
N ARG A 307 -30.62 -18.58 2.49
CA ARG A 307 -29.53 -18.99 1.60
C ARG A 307 -28.25 -18.88 2.41
N ASN A 308 -27.34 -19.82 2.22
CA ASN A 308 -26.17 -19.87 3.08
C ASN A 308 -25.28 -18.63 2.96
N ASP A 309 -24.71 -18.25 4.09
CA ASP A 309 -23.63 -17.29 4.17
C ASP A 309 -22.32 -17.90 3.70
N MET A 310 -21.41 -17.04 3.23
CA MET A 310 -20.01 -17.43 3.04
C MET A 310 -19.25 -17.29 4.37
N GLY A 311 -18.33 -18.21 4.64
CA GLY A 311 -17.49 -18.22 5.84
C GLY A 311 -17.97 -19.17 6.94
N ALA A 312 -17.20 -19.23 8.03
CA ALA A 312 -17.41 -20.19 9.11
C ALA A 312 -18.54 -19.86 10.09
N LEU A 313 -18.93 -18.59 10.16
CA LEU A 313 -19.88 -18.08 11.15
C LEU A 313 -21.08 -17.46 10.42
N PRO A 314 -22.18 -18.21 10.21
CA PRO A 314 -23.37 -17.69 9.56
C PRO A 314 -24.06 -16.63 10.43
N ALA A 315 -24.75 -15.70 9.77
CA ALA A 315 -25.43 -14.55 10.32
C ALA A 315 -26.94 -14.83 10.40
N ASP A 316 -27.40 -15.39 11.52
CA ASP A 316 -28.82 -15.68 11.75
C ASP A 316 -29.55 -14.45 12.35
N TYR A 317 -30.23 -13.68 11.51
CA TYR A 317 -30.89 -12.42 11.89
C TYR A 317 -32.43 -12.42 11.79
N ASN A 318 -33.09 -13.58 11.93
CA ASN A 318 -34.55 -13.70 11.77
C ASN A 318 -35.39 -13.36 13.03
N TYR A 319 -34.76 -12.95 14.13
CA TYR A 319 -35.40 -12.53 15.39
C TYR A 319 -34.68 -11.31 15.97
N PRO A 320 -35.31 -10.53 16.87
CA PRO A 320 -34.62 -9.42 17.53
C PRO A 320 -33.44 -9.93 18.35
N ILE A 321 -32.22 -9.54 17.97
CA ILE A 321 -31.00 -9.97 18.64
C ILE A 321 -30.23 -8.79 19.26
N PRO A 322 -29.56 -9.02 20.39
CA PRO A 322 -28.57 -8.09 20.90
C PRO A 322 -27.26 -8.25 20.10
N VAL A 323 -26.86 -7.21 19.39
CA VAL A 323 -25.63 -7.16 18.58
C VAL A 323 -24.50 -6.53 19.40
N GLY A 324 -23.32 -7.12 19.34
CA GLY A 324 -22.16 -6.61 20.08
C GLY A 324 -22.43 -6.59 21.59
N LEU A 325 -22.96 -7.69 22.14
CA LEU A 325 -23.11 -7.82 23.58
C LEU A 325 -21.72 -7.86 24.22
N HIS A 326 -21.35 -6.79 24.91
CA HIS A 326 -20.08 -6.66 25.59
C HIS A 326 -20.28 -5.99 26.94
N LEU A 327 -19.23 -5.95 27.75
CA LEU A 327 -19.22 -5.35 29.07
C LEU A 327 -18.40 -4.06 29.05
N SER A 328 -18.55 -3.22 30.08
CA SER A 328 -17.83 -1.96 30.22
C SER A 328 -16.31 -2.11 30.31
N ALA A 329 -15.82 -3.34 30.48
CA ALA A 329 -14.40 -3.64 30.44
C ALA A 329 -14.00 -3.99 29.00
N VAL A 330 -12.78 -3.63 28.62
CA VAL A 330 -12.25 -3.86 27.27
C VAL A 330 -12.09 -5.36 26.98
N ASP A 331 -11.94 -6.17 28.02
CA ASP A 331 -11.72 -7.61 27.93
C ASP A 331 -12.57 -8.36 28.97
N SER A 332 -13.27 -9.41 28.51
CA SER A 332 -14.02 -10.34 29.35
C SER A 332 -13.14 -11.11 30.33
N MET A 333 -11.85 -11.31 30.06
CA MET A 333 -10.95 -12.03 30.95
C MET A 333 -10.39 -11.18 32.10
N HIS A 334 -10.52 -9.85 32.00
CA HIS A 334 -9.82 -8.87 32.85
C HIS A 334 -10.79 -7.81 33.42
N VAL A 335 -11.84 -8.29 34.09
CA VAL A 335 -12.90 -7.41 34.63
C VAL A 335 -12.55 -6.99 36.05
N LEU A 336 -12.17 -5.72 36.21
CA LEU A 336 -11.87 -5.10 37.52
C LEU A 336 -13.09 -4.54 38.26
N ASN A 337 -14.17 -4.25 37.53
CA ASN A 337 -15.36 -3.63 38.12
C ASN A 337 -16.30 -4.73 38.63
N HIS A 338 -16.45 -4.84 39.94
CA HIS A 338 -17.28 -5.84 40.61
C HIS A 338 -18.79 -5.66 40.35
N THR A 339 -19.18 -4.58 39.66
CA THR A 339 -20.53 -4.31 39.14
C THR A 339 -20.43 -3.82 37.69
N PRO A 340 -20.10 -4.70 36.73
CA PRO A 340 -19.88 -4.30 35.34
C PRO A 340 -21.18 -3.81 34.68
N THR A 341 -21.06 -2.97 33.65
CA THR A 341 -22.21 -2.59 32.81
C THR A 341 -22.18 -3.42 31.54
N PHE A 342 -23.30 -4.01 31.15
CA PHE A 342 -23.45 -4.70 29.88
C PHE A 342 -24.03 -3.74 28.86
N TYR A 343 -23.46 -3.74 27.65
CA TYR A 343 -23.88 -2.94 26.51
C TYR A 343 -24.24 -3.87 25.37
N TRP A 344 -25.21 -3.46 24.56
CA TRP A 344 -25.54 -4.09 23.30
C TRP A 344 -26.08 -3.04 22.34
N SER A 345 -26.12 -3.38 21.07
CA SER A 345 -26.97 -2.75 20.08
C SER A 345 -28.16 -3.67 19.80
N PHE A 346 -29.23 -3.11 19.26
CA PHE A 346 -30.40 -3.88 18.88
C PHE A 346 -30.45 -4.01 17.37
N PHE A 347 -30.61 -5.24 16.86
CA PHE A 347 -30.89 -5.49 15.46
C PHE A 347 -32.15 -6.33 15.30
N ASP A 348 -33.03 -5.89 14.41
CA ASP A 348 -34.22 -6.60 13.97
C ASP A 348 -34.63 -6.04 12.60
N THR A 349 -35.00 -6.92 11.67
CA THR A 349 -35.47 -6.55 10.33
C THR A 349 -36.90 -6.00 10.30
N ILE A 350 -37.69 -6.19 11.37
CA ILE A 350 -39.13 -5.89 11.42
C ILE A 350 -39.59 -5.02 12.59
N GLY A 351 -38.70 -4.61 13.50
CA GLY A 351 -39.10 -3.90 14.73
C GLY A 351 -38.02 -3.05 15.40
N MET A 352 -38.39 -2.43 16.53
CA MET A 352 -37.48 -1.71 17.43
C MET A 352 -37.52 -2.38 18.81
N GLN A 353 -36.46 -2.25 19.62
CA GLN A 353 -36.43 -2.84 20.96
C GLN A 353 -37.56 -2.30 21.84
N ALA A 354 -38.28 -3.21 22.49
CA ALA A 354 -39.33 -2.92 23.46
C ALA A 354 -39.02 -3.48 24.86
N ALA A 355 -38.26 -4.58 24.95
CA ALA A 355 -37.83 -5.15 26.22
C ALA A 355 -36.50 -5.91 26.09
N TYR A 356 -35.84 -6.16 27.22
CA TYR A 356 -34.66 -7.02 27.34
C TYR A 356 -34.72 -7.86 28.62
N GLU A 357 -33.91 -8.90 28.68
CA GLU A 357 -33.70 -9.73 29.87
C GLU A 357 -32.24 -10.19 29.92
N ILE A 358 -31.60 -10.08 31.09
CA ILE A 358 -30.21 -10.50 31.32
C ILE A 358 -30.09 -11.37 32.57
N GLU A 359 -29.22 -12.37 32.50
CA GLU A 359 -28.85 -13.23 33.62
C GLU A 359 -27.33 -13.36 33.74
N VAL A 360 -26.87 -13.53 34.98
CA VAL A 360 -25.48 -13.77 35.34
C VAL A 360 -25.44 -14.93 36.35
N GLY A 361 -24.56 -15.90 36.10
CA GLY A 361 -24.40 -17.12 36.89
C GLY A 361 -22.95 -17.57 36.96
N THR A 362 -22.71 -18.72 37.60
CA THR A 362 -21.38 -19.35 37.74
C THR A 362 -21.23 -20.62 36.91
N ASP A 363 -22.30 -21.07 36.24
CA ASP A 363 -22.33 -22.28 35.42
C ASP A 363 -22.86 -22.00 34.00
N VAL A 364 -22.37 -22.79 33.04
CA VAL A 364 -22.74 -22.69 31.61
C VAL A 364 -24.09 -23.36 31.31
N ASP A 365 -24.54 -24.28 32.18
CA ASP A 365 -25.75 -25.08 31.98
C ASP A 365 -27.04 -24.33 32.38
N TRP A 366 -26.89 -23.15 32.99
CA TRP A 366 -27.97 -22.27 33.43
C TRP A 366 -29.05 -22.98 34.27
N VAL A 367 -28.63 -23.90 35.15
CA VAL A 367 -29.55 -24.69 35.98
C VAL A 367 -30.29 -23.78 36.97
N VAL A 368 -29.63 -22.72 37.45
CA VAL A 368 -30.22 -21.60 38.20
C VAL A 368 -29.40 -20.34 37.91
N ALA A 369 -30.03 -19.16 37.70
CA ALA A 369 -29.31 -17.89 37.69
C ALA A 369 -28.91 -17.51 39.14
N GLU A 370 -27.73 -17.92 39.58
CA GLU A 370 -27.33 -17.83 41.00
C GLU A 370 -26.80 -16.44 41.43
N MET A 371 -26.29 -15.63 40.49
CA MET A 371 -25.69 -14.32 40.82
C MET A 371 -26.63 -13.15 40.59
N TRP A 372 -27.28 -13.09 39.42
CA TRP A 372 -28.25 -12.06 39.10
C TRP A 372 -29.17 -12.47 37.96
N ALA A 373 -30.45 -12.11 38.06
CA ALA A 373 -31.40 -12.17 36.95
C ALA A 373 -32.21 -10.87 36.97
N SER A 374 -32.26 -10.15 35.84
CA SER A 374 -33.06 -8.91 35.75
C SER A 374 -34.57 -9.18 35.73
N GLY A 375 -34.96 -10.37 35.24
CA GLY A 375 -36.30 -10.62 34.73
C GLY A 375 -36.60 -9.75 33.49
N GLU A 376 -37.82 -9.83 32.97
CA GLU A 376 -38.25 -9.02 31.83
C GLU A 376 -38.25 -7.51 32.17
N VAL A 377 -37.43 -6.72 31.46
CA VAL A 377 -37.36 -5.27 31.59
C VAL A 377 -37.92 -4.63 30.32
N TYR A 378 -39.05 -3.93 30.44
CA TYR A 378 -39.69 -3.22 29.32
C TYR A 378 -39.01 -1.85 29.10
N SER A 379 -37.95 -1.84 28.31
CA SER A 379 -37.19 -0.65 27.95
C SER A 379 -36.55 -0.77 26.56
N ALA A 380 -36.31 0.39 25.93
CA ALA A 380 -35.49 0.52 24.73
C ALA A 380 -34.00 0.76 25.06
N ASP A 381 -33.62 0.73 26.34
CA ASP A 381 -32.24 0.89 26.77
C ASP A 381 -31.35 -0.20 26.16
N SER A 382 -30.14 0.18 25.79
CA SER A 382 -29.14 -0.70 25.18
C SER A 382 -27.93 -0.92 26.10
N ALA A 383 -28.15 -0.69 27.40
CA ALA A 383 -27.16 -0.89 28.45
C ALA A 383 -27.84 -1.20 29.79
N VAL A 384 -27.21 -2.04 30.62
CA VAL A 384 -27.68 -2.33 31.99
C VAL A 384 -26.52 -2.59 32.93
N VAL A 385 -26.56 -1.96 34.11
CA VAL A 385 -25.59 -2.19 35.17
C VAL A 385 -25.94 -3.47 35.92
N TYR A 386 -24.95 -4.33 36.14
CA TYR A 386 -25.09 -5.50 36.99
C TYR A 386 -25.62 -5.11 38.38
N ALA A 387 -26.76 -5.67 38.77
CA ALA A 387 -27.44 -5.33 40.03
C ALA A 387 -27.48 -6.48 41.05
N GLY A 388 -26.69 -7.53 40.84
CA GLY A 388 -26.51 -8.63 41.80
C GLY A 388 -25.53 -8.30 42.93
N ALA A 389 -25.15 -9.33 43.70
CA ALA A 389 -24.10 -9.20 44.71
C ALA A 389 -22.74 -8.94 44.03
N PRO A 390 -21.87 -8.06 44.57
CA PRO A 390 -20.57 -7.76 43.97
C PRO A 390 -19.80 -9.02 43.61
N LEU A 391 -19.31 -9.07 42.36
CA LEU A 391 -18.56 -10.20 41.84
C LEU A 391 -17.22 -10.32 42.58
N MET A 392 -16.70 -11.54 42.71
CA MET A 392 -15.48 -11.83 43.46
C MET A 392 -14.29 -12.03 42.52
N ASP A 393 -13.15 -11.42 42.86
CA ASP A 393 -11.89 -11.56 42.11
C ASP A 393 -11.44 -13.03 42.04
N GLY A 394 -10.81 -13.38 40.93
CA GLY A 394 -10.37 -14.73 40.60
C GLY A 394 -11.49 -15.70 40.18
N ILE A 395 -12.75 -15.27 40.11
CA ILE A 395 -13.90 -16.10 39.73
C ILE A 395 -14.34 -15.80 38.29
N THR A 396 -14.62 -16.87 37.53
CA THR A 396 -15.28 -16.79 36.22
C THR A 396 -16.80 -16.88 36.39
N TYR A 397 -17.51 -15.93 35.78
CA TYR A 397 -18.97 -15.85 35.73
C TYR A 397 -19.43 -15.94 34.27
N PHE A 398 -20.64 -16.44 34.06
CA PHE A 398 -21.28 -16.50 32.75
C PHE A 398 -22.44 -15.50 32.74
N TYR A 399 -22.68 -14.84 31.62
CA TYR A 399 -23.81 -13.94 31.43
C TYR A 399 -24.52 -14.20 30.11
N ARG A 400 -25.83 -13.97 30.06
CA ARG A 400 -26.64 -14.07 28.83
C ARG A 400 -27.70 -13.01 28.79
N LEU A 401 -27.99 -12.49 27.60
CA LEU A 401 -28.99 -11.45 27.33
C LEU A 401 -29.85 -11.84 26.13
N ARG A 402 -31.13 -11.50 26.19
CA ARG A 402 -32.06 -11.56 25.05
C ARG A 402 -32.88 -10.28 24.96
N VAL A 403 -33.34 -9.94 23.76
CA VAL A 403 -34.14 -8.73 23.50
C VAL A 403 -35.48 -9.07 22.85
N ASN A 404 -36.42 -8.14 22.92
CA ASN A 404 -37.78 -8.28 22.40
C ASN A 404 -38.16 -7.04 21.59
N ASN A 405 -38.85 -7.23 20.47
CA ASN A 405 -39.28 -6.15 19.57
C ASN A 405 -40.72 -5.64 19.78
N GLY A 406 -41.35 -6.05 20.88
CA GLY A 406 -42.75 -5.78 21.22
C GLY A 406 -43.72 -6.89 20.78
N SER A 407 -43.27 -7.87 19.98
CA SER A 407 -44.08 -9.00 19.52
C SER A 407 -43.46 -10.35 19.89
N VAL A 408 -42.16 -10.52 19.69
CA VAL A 408 -41.42 -11.77 19.91
C VAL A 408 -40.11 -11.50 20.65
N TRP A 409 -39.71 -12.46 21.48
CA TRP A 409 -38.37 -12.51 22.10
C TRP A 409 -37.41 -13.20 21.13
N GLY A 410 -36.19 -12.69 21.03
CA GLY A 410 -35.09 -13.42 20.41
C GLY A 410 -34.45 -14.43 21.36
N ASP A 411 -33.44 -15.12 20.83
CA ASP A 411 -32.68 -16.12 21.57
C ASP A 411 -31.71 -15.49 22.58
N TRP A 412 -31.27 -16.32 23.53
CA TRP A 412 -30.27 -15.94 24.52
C TRP A 412 -28.89 -15.90 23.86
N VAL A 413 -28.27 -14.72 23.89
CA VAL A 413 -26.88 -14.52 23.50
C VAL A 413 -26.07 -14.38 24.79
N GLY A 414 -25.07 -15.21 24.97
CA GLY A 414 -24.28 -15.23 26.20
C GLY A 414 -22.79 -15.32 25.96
N ASN A 415 -22.05 -14.91 26.97
CA ASN A 415 -20.60 -14.96 27.03
C ASN A 415 -20.20 -15.16 28.50
N PHE A 416 -18.92 -15.02 28.81
CA PHE A 416 -18.40 -15.14 30.15
C PHE A 416 -17.55 -13.92 30.50
N LEU A 417 -17.28 -13.77 31.79
CA LEU A 417 -16.33 -12.80 32.31
C LEU A 417 -15.51 -13.45 33.41
N ARG A 418 -14.25 -13.05 33.56
CA ARG A 418 -13.41 -13.39 34.70
C ARG A 418 -13.06 -12.10 35.43
N MET A 419 -13.30 -12.12 36.74
CA MET A 419 -12.89 -11.04 37.62
C MET A 419 -11.40 -11.15 37.86
N ASN A 420 -10.67 -10.05 37.66
CA ASN A 420 -9.24 -9.98 37.97
C ASN A 420 -8.96 -8.98 39.09
N SER A 421 -7.85 -9.18 39.82
CA SER A 421 -7.39 -8.24 40.84
C SER A 421 -6.20 -7.44 40.34
N ARG A 422 -6.10 -6.16 40.73
CA ARG A 422 -4.86 -5.41 40.45
C ARG A 422 -3.78 -5.88 41.43
N PRO A 423 -2.57 -6.21 40.96
CA PRO A 423 -1.45 -6.46 41.85
C PRO A 423 -1.20 -5.27 42.79
N THR A 424 -0.73 -5.53 44.00
CA THR A 424 -0.45 -4.45 44.96
C THR A 424 0.69 -3.56 44.49
N VAL A 425 0.68 -2.26 44.83
CA VAL A 425 1.76 -1.32 44.48
C VAL A 425 3.10 -1.76 45.10
N PRO A 426 4.20 -1.86 44.33
CA PRO A 426 5.49 -2.29 44.84
C PRO A 426 6.12 -1.26 45.78
N GLY A 427 6.78 -1.73 46.84
CA GLY A 427 7.48 -0.86 47.79
C GLY A 427 8.86 -0.45 47.27
N LEU A 428 9.17 0.85 47.18
CA LEU A 428 10.49 1.30 46.72
C LEU A 428 11.56 1.05 47.81
N ALA A 429 12.50 0.15 47.53
CA ALA A 429 13.46 -0.32 48.52
C ALA A 429 14.83 0.38 48.44
N TRP A 430 15.37 0.62 47.25
CA TRP A 430 16.65 1.32 47.06
C TRP A 430 16.80 1.83 45.62
N PRO A 431 17.40 3.02 45.36
CA PRO A 431 17.91 4.01 46.30
C PRO A 431 16.78 4.76 47.01
N THR A 432 17.01 5.14 48.27
CA THR A 432 16.07 5.94 49.06
C THR A 432 16.28 7.44 48.83
N THR A 433 15.33 8.28 49.26
CA THR A 433 15.40 9.75 49.10
C THR A 433 16.78 10.31 49.45
N SER A 434 17.38 11.09 48.54
CA SER A 434 18.70 11.76 48.67
C SER A 434 19.94 10.84 48.72
N THR A 435 19.85 9.61 48.22
CA THR A 435 21.01 8.72 48.09
C THR A 435 21.96 9.24 46.99
N PRO A 436 23.26 9.45 47.25
CA PRO A 436 24.23 9.76 46.20
C PRO A 436 24.70 8.48 45.49
N LEU A 437 24.57 8.43 44.16
CA LEU A 437 25.00 7.29 43.33
C LEU A 437 26.27 7.61 42.53
N ARG A 438 27.03 6.58 42.15
CA ARG A 438 28.20 6.70 41.25
C ARG A 438 27.82 6.17 39.87
N ARG A 439 28.54 6.60 38.83
CA ARG A 439 28.19 6.41 37.41
C ARG A 439 28.12 4.95 36.92
N GLU A 440 28.68 3.99 37.68
CA GLU A 440 28.59 2.58 37.29
C GLU A 440 27.20 2.01 37.59
N GLY A 441 26.39 1.81 36.53
CA GLY A 441 25.23 0.92 36.48
C GLY A 441 24.22 1.09 37.62
N ILE A 442 23.23 1.95 37.43
CA ILE A 442 22.18 2.19 38.43
C ILE A 442 21.26 0.98 38.49
N SER A 443 21.12 0.39 39.67
CA SER A 443 20.14 -0.66 39.95
C SER A 443 19.10 -0.15 40.93
N LEU A 444 17.84 -0.27 40.59
CA LEU A 444 16.71 0.05 41.48
C LEU A 444 16.19 -1.25 42.08
N PHE A 445 15.74 -1.21 43.33
CA PHE A 445 15.22 -2.37 44.03
C PHE A 445 13.83 -2.06 44.58
N VAL A 446 12.89 -2.99 44.40
CA VAL A 446 11.56 -2.95 45.01
C VAL A 446 11.31 -4.16 45.90
N ASP A 447 10.47 -3.98 46.92
CA ASP A 447 9.81 -5.06 47.62
C ASP A 447 8.71 -5.64 46.73
N ASN A 448 8.64 -6.97 46.63
CA ASN A 448 7.69 -7.63 45.75
C ASN A 448 6.24 -7.39 46.17
N SER A 449 5.38 -7.29 45.17
CA SER A 449 3.94 -7.15 45.24
C SER A 449 3.25 -8.49 45.46
N PHE A 450 1.96 -8.43 45.79
CA PHE A 450 1.07 -9.58 45.92
C PHE A 450 -0.05 -9.48 44.89
N ASP A 451 -0.37 -10.61 44.30
CA ASP A 451 -1.49 -10.81 43.38
C ASP A 451 -2.37 -11.95 43.88
N ALA A 452 -3.69 -11.80 43.80
CA ALA A 452 -4.63 -12.74 44.43
C ALA A 452 -4.80 -14.03 43.60
N GLU A 453 -4.63 -13.93 42.28
CA GLU A 453 -4.72 -15.00 41.30
C GLU A 453 -3.42 -15.83 41.20
N LEU A 454 -2.33 -15.30 41.78
CA LEU A 454 -0.98 -15.88 41.74
C LEU A 454 -0.38 -15.89 40.33
N ASP A 455 -0.74 -14.89 39.54
CA ASP A 455 -0.23 -14.70 38.19
C ASP A 455 1.24 -14.25 38.21
N THR A 456 1.91 -14.39 37.06
CA THR A 456 3.34 -14.08 36.95
C THR A 456 3.54 -12.57 36.90
N LEU A 457 4.20 -12.03 37.93
CA LEU A 457 4.44 -10.60 38.09
C LEU A 457 5.71 -10.11 37.37
N LEU A 458 5.57 -9.01 36.63
CA LEU A 458 6.63 -8.28 35.96
C LEU A 458 6.66 -6.83 36.44
N TYR A 459 7.85 -6.30 36.73
CA TYR A 459 8.01 -4.98 37.33
C TYR A 459 8.52 -3.96 36.32
N ASP A 460 7.94 -2.78 36.41
CA ASP A 460 8.32 -1.58 35.67
C ASP A 460 8.97 -0.58 36.61
N PHE A 461 10.08 -0.01 36.18
CA PHE A 461 10.81 1.04 36.87
C PHE A 461 10.90 2.26 35.97
N GLU A 462 10.73 3.46 36.51
CA GLU A 462 10.95 4.72 35.79
C GLU A 462 11.75 5.68 36.66
N VAL A 463 12.60 6.47 36.03
CA VAL A 463 13.46 7.50 36.61
C VAL A 463 13.27 8.77 35.81
N TYR A 464 13.11 9.91 36.48
CA TYR A 464 12.77 11.21 35.92
C TYR A 464 13.76 12.28 36.36
N ARG A 465 14.04 13.28 35.51
CA ARG A 465 14.90 14.44 35.84
C ARG A 465 14.20 15.50 36.68
N ASN A 466 12.88 15.39 36.84
CA ASN A 466 12.07 16.37 37.55
C ASN A 466 11.08 15.71 38.53
N SER A 467 10.66 16.48 39.53
CA SER A 467 9.76 16.01 40.59
C SER A 467 8.32 15.81 40.14
N GLU A 468 7.95 16.45 39.02
CA GLU A 468 6.65 16.41 38.39
C GLU A 468 6.45 15.14 37.56
N LEU A 469 7.52 14.34 37.38
CA LEU A 469 7.53 13.09 36.62
C LEU A 469 7.11 13.26 35.16
N THR A 470 7.59 14.32 34.51
CA THR A 470 7.29 14.62 33.10
C THR A 470 8.51 14.55 32.19
N ASP A 471 9.72 14.51 32.75
CA ASP A 471 10.98 14.39 32.01
C ASP A 471 11.62 13.03 32.33
N LEU A 472 11.26 12.00 31.56
CA LEU A 472 11.72 10.63 31.77
C LEU A 472 13.22 10.50 31.39
N ALA A 473 14.02 10.00 32.33
CA ALA A 473 15.47 9.87 32.22
C ALA A 473 15.92 8.43 31.93
N ALA A 474 15.27 7.45 32.54
CA ALA A 474 15.58 6.04 32.38
C ALA A 474 14.38 5.22 32.84
N PHE A 475 14.28 3.98 32.39
CA PHE A 475 13.24 3.05 32.82
C PHE A 475 13.75 1.62 32.60
N ASP A 476 13.07 0.66 33.18
CA ASP A 476 13.27 -0.76 32.90
C ASP A 476 11.94 -1.48 33.10
N TYR A 477 11.39 -2.06 32.03
CA TYR A 477 10.04 -2.61 32.02
C TYR A 477 10.03 -4.13 31.90
N GLY A 478 9.03 -4.78 32.49
CA GLY A 478 8.86 -6.21 32.34
C GLY A 478 9.92 -7.04 33.08
N VAL A 479 10.46 -6.54 34.20
CA VAL A 479 11.45 -7.27 35.01
C VAL A 479 10.74 -8.38 35.78
N ALA A 480 11.03 -9.64 35.42
CA ALA A 480 10.45 -10.78 36.11
C ALA A 480 10.74 -10.76 37.62
N GLU A 481 9.72 -11.09 38.41
CA GLU A 481 9.82 -11.16 39.85
C GLU A 481 10.99 -12.06 40.31
N GLN A 482 11.74 -11.60 41.30
CA GLN A 482 12.84 -12.35 41.91
C GLN A 482 12.50 -12.82 43.33
N THR A 483 13.18 -13.84 43.85
CA THR A 483 12.79 -14.57 45.09
C THR A 483 12.59 -13.71 46.35
N ASP A 484 13.26 -12.57 46.50
CA ASP A 484 13.19 -11.72 47.70
C ASP A 484 12.76 -10.28 47.39
N ARG A 485 13.51 -9.63 46.50
CA ARG A 485 13.28 -8.28 46.01
C ARG A 485 13.57 -8.26 44.53
N THR A 486 12.79 -7.52 43.78
CA THR A 486 13.01 -7.40 42.35
C THR A 486 13.93 -6.22 42.08
N GLN A 487 15.03 -6.52 41.37
CA GLN A 487 16.05 -5.56 40.98
C GLN A 487 15.87 -5.21 39.51
N SER A 488 15.90 -3.92 39.17
CA SER A 488 16.00 -3.50 37.77
C SER A 488 17.27 -4.08 37.12
N ARG A 489 17.15 -4.45 35.86
CA ARG A 489 18.28 -4.66 34.95
C ARG A 489 19.06 -3.35 34.79
N ASN A 490 20.18 -3.43 34.07
CA ASN A 490 21.11 -2.31 33.90
C ASN A 490 20.40 -1.10 33.27
N LEU A 491 20.07 -0.10 34.09
CA LEU A 491 19.56 1.18 33.61
C LEU A 491 20.66 1.96 32.90
N PRO A 492 20.31 2.80 31.89
CA PRO A 492 21.28 3.67 31.24
C PRO A 492 21.96 4.60 32.24
N GLU A 493 23.16 5.04 31.89
CA GLU A 493 23.88 5.99 32.72
C GLU A 493 23.14 7.33 32.78
N LEU A 494 23.02 7.88 33.99
CA LEU A 494 22.33 9.15 34.21
C LEU A 494 23.30 10.33 34.25
N SER A 495 22.84 11.49 33.78
CA SER A 495 23.60 12.73 33.73
C SER A 495 24.10 13.14 35.11
N SER A 496 25.39 13.44 35.16
CA SER A 496 26.11 13.93 36.32
C SER A 496 25.53 15.29 36.75
N GLY A 497 25.32 15.49 38.06
CA GLY A 497 24.86 16.77 38.64
C GLY A 497 23.36 16.97 38.76
N VAL A 498 22.57 15.97 38.40
CA VAL A 498 21.11 16.05 38.32
C VAL A 498 20.45 15.30 39.50
N TYR A 499 19.33 15.84 39.98
CA TYR A 499 18.41 15.12 40.86
C TYR A 499 17.49 14.27 40.01
N TYR A 500 17.32 13.03 40.41
CA TYR A 500 16.41 12.11 39.75
C TYR A 500 15.31 11.68 40.72
N TRP A 501 14.11 11.44 40.20
CA TRP A 501 12.96 10.88 40.91
C TRP A 501 12.59 9.57 40.26
N TRP A 502 12.44 8.50 41.02
CA TRP A 502 12.07 7.22 40.46
C TRP A 502 10.87 6.60 41.15
N ARG A 503 10.12 5.83 40.37
CA ARG A 503 8.92 5.10 40.77
C ARG A 503 8.93 3.71 40.15
N ALA A 504 8.07 2.85 40.65
CA ALA A 504 7.89 1.52 40.11
C ALA A 504 6.41 1.11 40.16
N ARG A 505 6.01 0.23 39.25
CA ARG A 505 4.72 -0.47 39.27
C ARG A 505 4.96 -1.92 38.88
N VAL A 506 3.95 -2.76 39.05
CA VAL A 506 4.01 -4.16 38.65
C VAL A 506 2.83 -4.47 37.74
N THR A 507 2.97 -5.46 36.88
CA THR A 507 1.88 -6.06 36.12
C THR A 507 1.89 -7.57 36.27
N ASP A 508 0.71 -8.16 36.32
CA ASP A 508 0.45 -9.59 36.13
C ASP A 508 0.39 -9.99 34.63
N GLN A 509 0.75 -9.06 33.74
CA GLN A 509 0.65 -9.08 32.27
C GLN A 509 -0.74 -8.70 31.72
N LEU A 510 -1.69 -8.41 32.59
CA LEU A 510 -3.07 -8.09 32.23
C LEU A 510 -3.42 -6.68 32.75
N GLU A 511 -3.11 -6.41 34.01
CA GLU A 511 -3.31 -5.14 34.68
C GLU A 511 -2.04 -4.63 35.34
N TYR A 512 -1.94 -3.31 35.43
CA TYR A 512 -0.91 -2.65 36.20
C TYR A 512 -1.42 -2.27 37.60
N SER A 513 -0.55 -2.42 38.60
CA SER A 513 -0.69 -1.69 39.85
C SER A 513 -0.66 -0.17 39.60
N ASP A 514 -1.16 0.61 40.56
CA ASP A 514 -0.82 2.03 40.57
C ASP A 514 0.71 2.18 40.67
N TRP A 515 1.22 3.31 40.17
CA TRP A 515 2.61 3.68 40.38
C TRP A 515 2.89 3.96 41.86
N SER A 516 4.04 3.52 42.35
CA SER A 516 4.52 3.89 43.68
C SER A 516 4.76 5.41 43.78
N MET A 517 4.68 5.93 45.01
CA MET A 517 5.07 7.33 45.25
C MET A 517 6.57 7.50 44.95
N PRO A 518 6.96 8.51 44.14
CA PRO A 518 8.33 8.63 43.68
C PRO A 518 9.28 8.98 44.83
N VAL A 519 10.49 8.42 44.79
CA VAL A 519 11.60 8.80 45.70
C VAL A 519 12.79 9.32 44.88
N SER A 520 13.59 10.22 45.46
CA SER A 520 14.67 10.87 44.71
C SER A 520 16.09 10.41 45.05
N PHE A 521 17.03 10.55 44.13
CA PHE A 521 18.47 10.34 44.34
C PHE A 521 19.29 11.35 43.53
N THR A 522 20.59 11.44 43.77
CA THR A 522 21.46 12.42 43.09
C THR A 522 22.62 11.75 42.37
N MET A 523 22.87 12.18 41.13
CA MET A 523 24.13 11.93 40.43
C MET A 523 25.08 13.11 40.70
N PRO A 524 26.29 12.91 41.25
CA PRO A 524 27.24 14.00 41.49
C PRO A 524 27.78 14.57 40.17
N ALA A 525 27.89 15.91 40.04
CA ALA A 525 28.34 16.66 38.83
C ALA A 525 29.87 16.70 38.67
N GLY A 526 30.39 16.45 37.46
CA GLY A 526 31.73 16.86 37.02
C GLY A 526 31.75 18.32 36.51
N PRO A 527 32.90 19.01 36.45
CA PRO A 527 33.06 20.32 35.82
C PRO A 527 32.68 20.39 34.32
N VAL A 528 32.32 21.60 33.85
CA VAL A 528 32.05 21.92 32.43
C VAL A 528 33.22 22.74 31.88
N PHE A 529 33.74 22.35 30.72
CA PHE A 529 34.79 23.06 29.98
C PHE A 529 34.21 23.71 28.72
N ASN A 530 34.15 25.04 28.69
CA ASN A 530 33.66 25.78 27.53
C ASN A 530 34.77 25.97 26.49
N VAL A 531 34.55 25.56 25.24
CA VAL A 531 35.51 25.72 24.14
C VAL A 531 35.01 26.84 23.22
N PRO A 532 35.80 27.91 22.93
CA PRO A 532 37.21 28.09 23.29
C PRO A 532 37.45 28.89 24.59
N ALA A 533 36.41 29.23 25.34
CA ALA A 533 36.48 30.24 26.42
C ALA A 533 37.38 29.82 27.60
N ASP A 534 37.28 28.57 28.04
CA ASP A 534 38.05 27.99 29.15
C ASP A 534 39.33 27.30 28.63
N VAL A 535 39.24 26.64 27.48
CA VAL A 535 40.35 25.94 26.81
C VAL A 535 40.30 26.17 25.30
N PRO A 536 41.46 26.29 24.64
CA PRO A 536 41.52 26.80 23.27
C PRO A 536 41.01 25.85 22.19
N THR A 537 40.96 24.54 22.46
CA THR A 537 40.59 23.51 21.46
C THR A 537 39.77 22.40 22.11
N ILE A 538 38.98 21.69 21.31
CA ILE A 538 38.14 20.58 21.77
C ILE A 538 39.01 19.45 22.31
N GLN A 539 40.09 19.09 21.61
CA GLN A 539 41.00 18.04 22.08
C GLN A 539 41.64 18.39 23.42
N THR A 540 42.02 19.66 23.63
CA THR A 540 42.61 20.09 24.91
C THR A 540 41.60 19.93 26.05
N ALA A 541 40.31 20.18 25.79
CA ALA A 541 39.25 19.96 26.76
C ALA A 541 39.10 18.46 27.10
N ILE A 542 39.09 17.60 26.09
CA ILE A 542 39.03 16.14 26.23
C ILE A 542 40.23 15.62 27.04
N ASP A 543 41.44 16.13 26.78
CA ASP A 543 42.68 15.67 27.43
C ASP A 543 42.75 15.98 28.93
N ILE A 544 42.04 17.02 29.39
CA ILE A 544 42.00 17.42 30.82
C ILE A 544 40.74 16.96 31.55
N ALA A 545 39.74 16.49 30.81
CA ALA A 545 38.48 16.03 31.36
C ALA A 545 38.64 14.70 32.12
N THR A 546 37.73 14.46 33.04
CA THR A 546 37.61 13.26 33.85
C THR A 546 36.17 12.73 33.78
N ASP A 547 35.95 11.49 34.23
CA ASP A 547 34.62 10.87 34.19
C ASP A 547 33.55 11.75 34.86
N GLY A 548 32.58 12.19 34.06
CA GLY A 548 31.46 13.03 34.49
C GLY A 548 31.48 14.42 33.89
N ASP A 549 32.58 14.82 33.27
CA ASP A 549 32.78 16.17 32.76
C ASP A 549 32.08 16.39 31.41
N THR A 550 31.74 17.65 31.14
CA THR A 550 31.14 18.09 29.88
C THR A 550 32.08 19.05 29.16
N VAL A 551 32.37 18.78 27.90
CA VAL A 551 33.01 19.71 26.97
C VAL A 551 31.92 20.38 26.15
N LEU A 552 31.66 21.66 26.41
CA LEU A 552 30.63 22.44 25.72
C LEU A 552 31.29 23.33 24.66
N VAL A 553 31.00 23.08 23.39
CA VAL A 553 31.66 23.72 22.25
C VAL A 553 30.78 24.84 21.70
N ALA A 554 31.28 26.07 21.69
CA ALA A 554 30.56 27.22 21.15
C ALA A 554 30.38 27.11 19.62
N PRO A 555 29.42 27.84 19.03
CA PRO A 555 29.26 27.94 17.58
C PRO A 555 30.56 28.34 16.87
N GLY A 556 30.85 27.70 15.74
CA GLY A 556 32.05 27.98 14.94
C GLY A 556 32.52 26.78 14.12
N VAL A 557 33.62 26.99 13.39
CA VAL A 557 34.31 25.95 12.62
C VAL A 557 35.58 25.54 13.34
N TYR A 558 35.68 24.25 13.66
CA TYR A 558 36.79 23.65 14.40
C TYR A 558 37.51 22.66 13.48
N HIS A 559 38.80 22.90 13.23
CA HIS A 559 39.63 22.00 12.43
C HIS A 559 40.49 21.12 13.37
N GLU A 560 39.96 19.96 13.78
CA GLU A 560 40.59 19.07 14.76
C GLU A 560 40.35 17.60 14.42
N ASN A 561 41.25 16.71 14.82
CA ASN A 561 41.00 15.26 14.86
C ASN A 561 40.88 14.85 16.32
N LEU A 562 39.74 14.32 16.73
CA LEU A 562 39.44 14.04 18.13
C LEU A 562 39.82 12.62 18.52
N VAL A 563 40.49 12.48 19.66
CA VAL A 563 40.92 11.22 20.26
C VAL A 563 40.44 11.16 21.70
N PHE A 564 39.53 10.24 21.98
CA PHE A 564 39.04 9.94 23.31
C PHE A 564 39.92 8.88 23.97
N SER A 565 40.32 9.12 25.22
CA SER A 565 41.32 8.32 25.95
C SER A 565 40.83 7.92 27.35
N GLN A 566 39.93 6.95 27.41
CA GLN A 566 39.46 6.26 28.62
C GLN A 566 38.59 7.05 29.59
N PHE A 567 37.66 7.86 29.08
CA PHE A 567 36.73 8.64 29.92
C PHE A 567 35.27 8.55 29.50
N SER A 568 34.37 8.55 30.48
CA SER A 568 32.94 8.82 30.28
C SER A 568 32.74 10.33 30.31
N ILE A 569 32.73 11.00 29.17
CA ILE A 569 32.54 12.46 29.07
C ILE A 569 31.51 12.79 28.00
N SER A 570 30.88 13.95 28.11
CA SER A 570 29.96 14.47 27.07
C SER A 570 30.63 15.59 26.30
N VAL A 571 30.67 15.48 24.97
CA VAL A 571 31.16 16.54 24.07
C VAL A 571 29.99 17.03 23.23
N ILE A 572 29.57 18.28 23.45
CA ILE A 572 28.29 18.81 22.93
C ILE A 572 28.50 20.15 22.24
N GLY A 573 27.97 20.31 21.02
CA GLY A 573 27.84 21.60 20.35
C GLY A 573 26.73 22.44 20.98
N ALA A 574 27.07 23.60 21.53
CA ALA A 574 26.20 24.38 22.41
C ALA A 574 24.91 24.89 21.73
N LEU A 575 24.93 25.10 20.42
CA LEU A 575 23.75 25.48 19.61
C LEU A 575 23.42 24.44 18.53
N GLY A 576 23.84 23.19 18.71
CA GLY A 576 23.55 22.09 17.79
C GLY A 576 24.34 22.14 16.47
N ALA A 577 23.97 21.20 15.59
CA ALA A 577 24.73 20.88 14.37
C ALA A 577 24.73 22.01 13.33
N ASP A 578 23.68 22.84 13.27
CA ASP A 578 23.56 23.95 12.30
C ASP A 578 24.60 25.07 12.53
N SER A 579 25.20 25.10 13.72
CA SER A 579 26.09 26.18 14.15
C SER A 579 27.48 25.73 14.57
N THR A 580 27.71 24.43 14.71
CA THR A 580 28.97 23.86 15.24
C THR A 580 29.55 22.87 14.24
N PHE A 581 30.55 23.31 13.48
CA PHE A 581 31.17 22.54 12.41
C PHE A 581 32.50 21.96 12.87
N LEU A 582 32.67 20.65 12.69
CA LEU A 582 33.91 19.93 12.93
C LEU A 582 34.45 19.41 11.60
N GLU A 583 35.68 19.82 11.27
CA GLU A 583 36.41 19.42 10.06
C GLU A 583 37.77 18.82 10.43
N PRO A 584 38.29 17.85 9.66
CA PRO A 584 39.54 17.19 10.02
C PRO A 584 40.72 18.13 9.81
N ALA A 585 41.57 18.26 10.84
CA ALA A 585 42.87 18.90 10.70
C ALA A 585 43.80 18.14 9.74
N VAL A 586 43.63 16.81 9.65
CA VAL A 586 44.39 15.90 8.78
C VAL A 586 43.40 15.11 7.90
N PRO A 587 43.28 15.46 6.60
CA PRO A 587 42.23 14.91 5.73
C PRO A 587 42.22 13.39 5.52
N ASP A 588 43.36 12.71 5.66
CA ASP A 588 43.52 11.27 5.41
C ASP A 588 43.56 10.39 6.68
N SER A 589 43.28 10.94 7.86
CA SER A 589 43.18 10.18 9.13
C SER A 589 41.76 10.11 9.66
N THR A 590 41.47 9.11 10.51
CA THR A 590 40.19 9.03 11.23
C THR A 590 39.86 10.37 11.89
N HIS A 591 38.66 10.89 11.64
CA HIS A 591 38.27 12.20 12.15
C HIS A 591 38.04 12.15 13.68
N ILE A 592 37.26 11.18 14.14
CA ILE A 592 36.97 10.95 15.56
C ILE A 592 37.30 9.50 15.94
N PHE A 593 38.12 9.32 16.97
CA PHE A 593 38.59 8.01 17.43
C PHE A 593 38.31 7.80 18.92
N PHE A 594 37.58 6.73 19.25
CA PHE A 594 37.38 6.25 20.61
C PHE A 594 38.35 5.09 20.92
N GLY A 595 39.15 5.24 21.98
CA GLY A 595 40.26 4.36 22.32
C GLY A 595 39.85 3.09 23.07
N SER A 596 40.71 2.08 23.16
CA SER A 596 40.35 0.83 23.88
C SER A 596 40.25 1.06 25.40
N GLY A 597 39.14 0.63 26.01
CA GLY A 597 38.94 0.69 27.46
C GLY A 597 38.23 1.95 27.96
N ASP A 598 37.54 2.68 27.07
CA ASP A 598 36.71 3.81 27.46
C ASP A 598 35.52 3.34 28.31
N GLY A 599 35.37 3.99 29.48
CA GLY A 599 34.27 3.76 30.41
C GLY A 599 32.93 3.93 29.72
N ALA A 600 31.92 3.21 30.20
CA ALA A 600 30.60 3.26 29.58
C ALA A 600 30.09 4.73 29.51
N GLY A 601 29.48 5.15 28.38
CA GLY A 601 28.73 6.42 28.32
C GLY A 601 29.44 7.67 27.80
N THR A 602 30.45 7.55 26.92
CA THR A 602 30.98 8.73 26.20
C THR A 602 29.98 9.21 25.15
N GLU A 603 29.64 10.50 25.17
CA GLU A 603 28.60 11.12 24.34
C GLU A 603 29.21 12.13 23.36
N LEU A 604 28.73 12.12 22.11
CA LEU A 604 29.03 13.11 21.09
C LEU A 604 27.74 13.58 20.43
N ALA A 605 27.42 14.87 20.56
CA ALA A 605 26.18 15.43 20.03
C ALA A 605 26.26 16.89 19.55
N GLY A 606 25.42 17.26 18.59
CA GLY A 606 25.24 18.64 18.16
C GLY A 606 26.32 19.17 17.21
N PHE A 607 26.89 18.33 16.35
CA PHE A 607 27.92 18.74 15.38
C PHE A 607 27.53 18.45 13.93
N THR A 608 27.87 19.37 13.02
CA THR A 608 28.05 19.03 11.60
C THR A 608 29.48 18.56 11.39
N ILE A 609 29.65 17.30 10.97
CA ILE A 609 30.93 16.61 10.86
C ILE A 609 31.16 16.28 9.38
N SER A 610 32.16 16.89 8.76
CA SER A 610 32.38 16.77 7.31
C SER A 610 33.86 16.80 6.90
N GLY A 611 34.14 16.51 5.63
CA GLY A 611 35.39 16.93 4.98
C GLY A 611 36.59 15.98 5.01
N SER A 612 36.40 14.65 5.01
CA SER A 612 37.53 13.71 5.01
C SER A 612 37.56 12.74 3.81
N THR A 613 38.77 12.51 3.28
CA THR A 613 39.10 11.40 2.36
C THR A 613 39.56 10.14 3.12
N ALA A 614 39.56 10.18 4.46
CA ALA A 614 40.13 9.16 5.31
C ALA A 614 39.33 7.86 5.37
N LYS A 615 39.95 6.88 6.03
CA LYS A 615 39.48 5.50 6.17
C LYS A 615 38.12 5.37 6.89
N TYR A 616 37.84 6.23 7.89
CA TYR A 616 36.60 6.28 8.69
C TYR A 616 36.33 7.72 9.16
N GLY A 617 35.07 8.18 9.19
CA GLY A 617 34.68 9.42 9.86
C GLY A 617 34.73 9.25 11.38
N LEU A 618 34.16 8.18 11.91
CA LEU A 618 34.17 7.86 13.32
C LEU A 618 34.59 6.40 13.53
N TYR A 619 35.50 6.15 14.46
CA TYR A 619 35.97 4.81 14.81
C TYR A 619 35.83 4.53 16.31
N VAL A 620 35.02 3.54 16.65
CA VAL A 620 34.83 3.00 18.00
C VAL A 620 35.61 1.70 18.15
N ASN A 621 36.58 1.67 19.08
CA ASN A 621 37.45 0.52 19.32
C ASN A 621 36.96 -0.39 20.48
N ASN A 622 37.59 -1.56 20.65
CA ASN A 622 37.24 -2.61 21.63
C ASN A 622 36.85 -2.07 23.02
N GLY A 623 35.69 -2.53 23.53
CA GLY A 623 35.22 -2.29 24.90
C GLY A 623 34.57 -0.93 25.16
N CYS A 624 34.46 -0.03 24.17
CA CYS A 624 33.81 1.28 24.36
C CYS A 624 32.29 1.17 24.33
N LYS A 625 31.60 1.98 25.15
CA LYS A 625 30.17 2.26 24.98
C LYS A 625 29.92 3.73 24.67
N THR A 626 29.37 4.03 23.50
CA THR A 626 29.21 5.41 23.03
C THR A 626 27.76 5.75 22.68
N LEU A 627 27.41 7.03 22.87
CA LEU A 627 26.16 7.65 22.42
C LEU A 627 26.49 8.68 21.34
N ILE A 628 25.89 8.55 20.17
CA ILE A 628 26.11 9.44 19.03
C ILE A 628 24.75 9.92 18.54
N HIS A 629 24.44 11.20 18.76
CA HIS A 629 23.13 11.74 18.40
C HIS A 629 23.12 13.22 18.06
N ASP A 630 22.07 13.68 17.36
CA ASP A 630 21.89 15.08 16.97
C ASP A 630 23.08 15.64 16.16
N ASN A 631 23.71 14.79 15.33
CA ASN A 631 24.80 15.18 14.44
C ASN A 631 24.40 15.09 12.96
N VAL A 632 25.07 15.87 12.12
CA VAL A 632 24.98 15.80 10.65
C VAL A 632 26.31 15.31 10.09
N PHE A 633 26.29 14.23 9.30
CA PHE A 633 27.48 13.68 8.65
C PHE A 633 27.37 13.77 7.12
N HIS A 634 28.33 14.43 6.47
CA HIS A 634 28.34 14.57 5.01
C HIS A 634 29.73 14.75 4.40
N GLY A 635 29.83 14.49 3.09
CA GLY A 635 31.03 14.82 2.30
C GLY A 635 32.21 13.86 2.45
N TYR A 636 31.98 12.60 2.83
CA TYR A 636 33.01 11.57 2.92
C TYR A 636 33.10 10.74 1.64
N ALA A 637 34.23 10.75 0.91
CA ALA A 637 34.28 10.13 -0.43
C ALA A 637 34.90 8.71 -0.52
N GLY A 638 35.54 8.20 0.55
CA GLY A 638 36.45 7.04 0.43
C GLY A 638 36.44 6.00 1.55
N SER A 639 35.61 6.14 2.58
CA SER A 639 35.58 5.20 3.71
C SER A 639 34.78 3.94 3.38
N ARG A 640 35.26 2.74 3.73
CA ARG A 640 34.40 1.53 3.62
C ARG A 640 33.14 1.68 4.50
N ASN A 641 33.31 2.18 5.72
CA ASN A 641 32.23 2.52 6.65
C ASN A 641 32.47 3.96 7.15
N LEU A 642 31.48 4.86 7.12
CA LEU A 642 31.65 6.21 7.70
C LEU A 642 31.80 6.12 9.23
N ILE A 643 30.89 5.42 9.90
CA ILE A 643 30.99 5.04 11.31
C ILE A 643 31.33 3.56 11.40
N ARG A 644 32.43 3.26 12.10
CA ARG A 644 32.88 1.88 12.35
C ARG A 644 32.94 1.61 13.84
N SER A 645 32.22 0.58 14.28
CA SER A 645 32.41 -0.05 15.60
C SER A 645 33.09 -1.41 15.43
N ALA A 646 34.14 -1.68 16.20
CA ALA A 646 34.90 -2.93 16.10
C ALA A 646 35.50 -3.37 17.44
N GLY A 647 35.28 -4.64 17.80
CA GLY A 647 35.97 -5.30 18.91
C GLY A 647 35.07 -6.04 19.92
N ASP A 648 35.66 -6.89 20.77
CA ASP A 648 34.91 -7.63 21.79
C ASP A 648 34.29 -6.67 22.81
N SER A 649 32.97 -6.80 23.06
CA SER A 649 32.19 -6.03 24.04
C SER A 649 32.01 -4.52 23.79
N ALA A 650 32.24 -4.03 22.56
CA ALA A 650 31.88 -2.65 22.19
C ALA A 650 30.35 -2.51 21.96
N TYR A 651 29.75 -1.42 22.42
CA TYR A 651 28.33 -1.11 22.21
C TYR A 651 28.17 0.35 21.75
N SER A 652 27.31 0.65 20.80
CA SER A 652 27.05 2.04 20.41
C SER A 652 25.58 2.25 20.11
N ARG A 653 24.99 3.33 20.64
CA ARG A 653 23.65 3.76 20.25
C ARG A 653 23.78 4.99 19.37
N ILE A 654 23.25 4.91 18.16
CA ILE A 654 23.30 5.95 17.14
C ILE A 654 21.86 6.36 16.83
N PHE A 655 21.48 7.59 17.18
CA PHE A 655 20.10 8.05 17.04
C PHE A 655 19.97 9.54 16.76
N HIS A 656 18.90 9.98 16.12
CA HIS A 656 18.68 11.38 15.73
C HIS A 656 19.82 12.02 14.93
N ASN A 657 20.52 11.24 14.08
CA ASN A 657 21.56 11.78 13.20
C ASN A 657 21.07 11.85 11.76
N VAL A 658 21.63 12.79 11.00
CA VAL A 658 21.40 12.93 9.57
C VAL A 658 22.66 12.55 8.80
N PHE A 659 22.54 11.67 7.82
CA PHE A 659 23.63 11.23 6.96
C PHE A 659 23.30 11.55 5.51
N TRP A 660 24.07 12.42 4.85
CA TRP A 660 23.80 12.72 3.44
C TRP A 660 25.05 12.83 2.58
N GLY A 661 24.94 12.37 1.33
CA GLY A 661 26.00 12.50 0.32
C GLY A 661 27.34 11.84 0.71
N ASN A 662 27.31 10.76 1.49
CA ASN A 662 28.51 10.02 1.90
C ASN A 662 28.77 8.84 0.95
N GLY A 663 30.02 8.69 0.51
CA GLY A 663 30.54 7.56 -0.25
C GLY A 663 31.06 6.42 0.63
N GLY A 664 31.11 5.20 0.08
CA GLY A 664 31.53 4.00 0.81
C GLY A 664 30.66 2.78 0.56
N THR A 665 30.95 1.67 1.26
CA THR A 665 30.09 0.47 1.23
C THR A 665 28.93 0.55 2.23
N ALA A 666 29.07 1.32 3.31
CA ALA A 666 28.01 1.61 4.28
C ALA A 666 28.27 2.96 4.98
N CYS A 667 27.23 3.67 5.41
CA CYS A 667 27.36 4.79 6.35
C CYS A 667 27.69 4.26 7.75
N ILE A 668 26.94 3.26 8.21
CA ILE A 668 27.22 2.59 9.49
C ILE A 668 27.58 1.16 9.19
N GLY A 669 28.76 0.70 9.63
CA GLY A 669 29.21 -0.64 9.31
C GLY A 669 29.96 -1.35 10.44
N LEU A 670 29.46 -2.52 10.83
CA LEU A 670 30.15 -3.50 11.68
C LEU A 670 30.99 -4.46 10.81
N LEU A 671 32.25 -4.69 11.21
CA LEU A 671 33.12 -5.69 10.58
C LEU A 671 33.80 -6.54 11.66
N GLY A 672 33.11 -7.57 12.16
CA GLY A 672 33.70 -8.60 13.01
C GLY A 672 32.68 -9.48 13.74
N LEU A 673 32.90 -10.80 13.76
CA LEU A 673 32.11 -11.82 14.47
C LEU A 673 32.35 -11.84 16.01
N GLY A 674 32.78 -10.72 16.59
CA GLY A 674 33.35 -10.65 17.95
C GLY A 674 32.52 -9.81 18.93
N GLY A 675 31.23 -10.14 19.13
CA GLY A 675 30.44 -9.62 20.26
C GLY A 675 30.22 -8.09 20.37
N ALA A 676 30.47 -7.30 19.32
CA ALA A 676 30.09 -5.88 19.26
C ALA A 676 28.62 -5.72 18.82
N ALA A 677 27.91 -4.73 19.35
CA ALA A 677 26.54 -4.39 18.95
C ALA A 677 26.36 -2.88 18.70
N VAL A 678 25.55 -2.53 17.70
CA VAL A 678 25.20 -1.14 17.38
C VAL A 678 23.69 -1.04 17.18
N ASP A 679 23.05 -0.20 17.98
CA ASP A 679 21.63 0.09 17.85
C ASP A 679 21.47 1.41 17.07
N VAL A 680 20.81 1.33 15.91
CA VAL A 680 20.59 2.44 14.98
C VAL A 680 19.10 2.77 14.99
N ILE A 681 18.73 3.90 15.59
CA ILE A 681 17.32 4.21 15.91
C ILE A 681 17.00 5.65 15.52
N ASN A 682 15.88 5.94 14.85
CA ASN A 682 15.45 7.33 14.54
C ASN A 682 16.55 8.13 13.81
N ASN A 683 17.17 7.59 12.76
CA ASN A 683 18.13 8.32 11.93
C ASN A 683 17.61 8.48 10.50
N THR A 684 18.10 9.51 9.80
CA THR A 684 17.77 9.77 8.39
C THR A 684 19.04 9.68 7.53
N PHE A 685 18.98 8.86 6.48
CA PHE A 685 20.04 8.66 5.50
C PHE A 685 19.53 9.02 4.11
N ASP A 686 20.17 9.96 3.42
CA ASP A 686 19.77 10.35 2.07
C ASP A 686 20.95 10.47 1.09
N GLY A 687 20.85 9.83 -0.08
CA GLY A 687 21.82 10.02 -1.17
C GLY A 687 23.23 9.46 -0.89
N ASN A 688 23.33 8.47 0.00
CA ASN A 688 24.61 7.85 0.37
C ASN A 688 24.96 6.65 -0.54
N SER A 689 26.24 6.33 -0.75
CA SER A 689 26.62 5.15 -1.54
C SER A 689 26.23 3.82 -0.88
N GLY A 690 26.01 3.77 0.44
CA GLY A 690 25.46 2.61 1.14
C GLY A 690 24.87 3.04 2.50
N GLY A 691 23.88 2.30 3.00
CA GLY A 691 23.15 2.67 4.22
C GLY A 691 23.70 2.03 5.50
N ILE A 692 22.93 1.10 6.09
CA ILE A 692 23.18 0.48 7.40
C ILE A 692 23.63 -0.97 7.23
N TYR A 693 24.77 -1.32 7.85
CA TYR A 693 25.32 -2.67 7.82
C TYR A 693 25.73 -3.18 9.21
N THR A 694 24.93 -4.05 9.84
CA THR A 694 25.15 -4.51 11.23
C THR A 694 25.21 -6.03 11.39
N PHE A 695 26.09 -6.54 12.26
CA PHE A 695 26.19 -7.96 12.64
C PHE A 695 25.90 -8.20 14.14
N GLY A 696 25.33 -7.19 14.81
CA GLY A 696 24.92 -7.16 16.23
C GLY A 696 24.22 -5.84 16.54
N GLY A 697 23.13 -5.86 17.33
CA GLY A 697 22.29 -4.69 17.66
C GLY A 697 20.97 -4.64 16.88
N MET A 698 20.27 -3.51 16.80
CA MET A 698 18.98 -3.34 16.09
C MET A 698 18.98 -2.16 15.08
N ALA A 699 18.07 -2.21 14.10
CA ALA A 699 17.79 -1.08 13.21
C ALA A 699 16.27 -0.81 13.19
N ILE A 700 15.84 0.27 13.86
CA ILE A 700 14.42 0.60 14.05
C ILE A 700 14.16 2.07 13.73
N ASN A 701 13.01 2.41 13.15
CA ASN A 701 12.59 3.81 12.92
C ASN A 701 13.58 4.65 12.09
N ASN A 702 14.38 4.05 11.20
CA ASN A 702 15.27 4.82 10.35
C ASN A 702 14.63 5.09 8.98
N ILE A 703 14.87 6.28 8.42
CA ILE A 703 14.60 6.54 7.02
C ILE A 703 15.89 6.37 6.22
N VAL A 704 15.87 5.53 5.17
CA VAL A 704 17.00 5.33 4.27
C VAL A 704 16.54 5.50 2.82
N THR A 705 16.98 6.59 2.20
CA THR A 705 16.61 6.97 0.84
C THR A 705 17.79 7.18 -0.09
N ASN A 706 17.54 6.94 -1.39
CA ASN A 706 18.44 7.28 -2.47
C ASN A 706 19.85 6.63 -2.34
N THR A 707 19.95 5.42 -1.77
CA THR A 707 21.24 4.75 -1.62
C THR A 707 21.67 3.99 -2.88
N GLN A 708 22.94 4.15 -3.28
CA GLN A 708 23.47 3.51 -4.50
C GLN A 708 23.73 2.00 -4.35
N SER A 709 23.90 1.54 -3.12
CA SER A 709 24.02 0.15 -2.70
C SER A 709 22.92 -0.17 -1.67
N THR A 710 23.01 -1.33 -1.01
CA THR A 710 21.97 -1.81 -0.08
C THR A 710 21.65 -0.78 1.01
N ALA A 711 20.36 -0.48 1.20
CA ALA A 711 19.91 0.45 2.23
C ALA A 711 20.10 -0.11 3.63
N ILE A 712 19.60 -1.32 3.91
CA ILE A 712 19.78 -1.97 5.20
C ILE A 712 20.17 -3.44 5.02
N SER A 713 21.21 -3.88 5.74
CA SER A 713 21.64 -5.29 5.75
C SER A 713 22.23 -5.71 7.10
N GLY A 714 21.81 -6.86 7.64
CA GLY A 714 22.27 -7.38 8.93
C GLY A 714 21.35 -8.46 9.52
N PHE A 715 21.74 -9.15 10.60
CA PHE A 715 21.04 -10.34 11.16
C PHE A 715 20.32 -10.11 12.51
N TYR A 716 19.39 -9.15 12.63
CA TYR A 716 18.71 -8.80 13.89
C TYR A 716 17.36 -8.11 13.59
N PRO A 717 16.54 -7.66 14.58
CA PRO A 717 15.31 -6.93 14.30
C PRO A 717 15.60 -5.70 13.41
N VAL A 718 15.09 -5.77 12.18
CA VAL A 718 15.00 -4.68 11.22
C VAL A 718 13.51 -4.46 11.03
N ASP A 719 12.96 -3.47 11.73
CA ASP A 719 11.52 -3.24 11.76
C ASP A 719 11.20 -1.75 11.90
N TYR A 720 10.02 -1.33 11.45
CA TYR A 720 9.58 0.07 11.48
C TYR A 720 10.53 1.06 10.77
N ASN A 721 11.30 0.63 9.76
CA ASN A 721 12.13 1.54 8.96
C ASN A 721 11.40 1.92 7.68
N CYS A 722 11.70 3.11 7.13
CA CYS A 722 11.24 3.53 5.82
C CYS A 722 12.40 3.48 4.81
N VAL A 723 12.27 2.69 3.75
CA VAL A 723 13.27 2.54 2.70
C VAL A 723 12.65 2.97 1.36
N TRP A 724 13.30 3.89 0.64
CA TRP A 724 12.76 4.38 -0.63
C TRP A 724 13.84 4.74 -1.65
N ASN A 725 13.63 4.32 -2.90
CA ASN A 725 14.51 4.60 -4.04
C ASN A 725 15.97 4.15 -3.82
N ASN A 726 16.17 2.95 -3.28
CA ASN A 726 17.50 2.37 -3.05
C ASN A 726 17.81 1.22 -4.02
N ASN A 727 19.06 0.75 -4.02
CA ASN A 727 19.51 -0.31 -4.92
C ASN A 727 20.40 -1.38 -4.23
N PRO A 728 19.84 -2.44 -3.63
CA PRO A 728 18.43 -2.68 -3.27
C PRO A 728 18.05 -2.13 -1.87
N ASP A 729 16.78 -2.18 -1.48
CA ASP A 729 16.36 -1.81 -0.11
C ASP A 729 16.97 -2.76 0.95
N TYR A 730 16.94 -4.07 0.67
CA TYR A 730 17.49 -5.11 1.55
C TYR A 730 18.30 -6.14 0.77
N ASP A 731 19.22 -6.85 1.44
CA ASP A 731 20.05 -7.89 0.83
C ASP A 731 20.05 -9.18 1.71
N TRP A 732 20.26 -10.35 1.10
CA TRP A 732 20.42 -11.69 1.73
C TRP A 732 19.23 -12.33 2.48
N GLY A 733 17.99 -12.28 1.96
CA GLY A 733 16.90 -13.15 2.46
C GLY A 733 16.63 -13.04 3.97
N GLN A 734 16.86 -11.85 4.52
CA GLN A 734 16.66 -11.54 5.94
C GLN A 734 15.15 -11.53 6.24
N PRO A 735 14.71 -12.08 7.39
CA PRO A 735 13.37 -11.82 7.90
C PRO A 735 13.30 -10.35 8.32
N VAL A 736 12.84 -9.49 7.40
CA VAL A 736 12.45 -8.11 7.72
C VAL A 736 11.13 -8.15 8.48
N GLY A 737 10.99 -7.31 9.51
CA GLY A 737 9.72 -7.15 10.21
C GLY A 737 8.64 -6.59 9.28
N TYR A 738 7.38 -6.95 9.53
CA TYR A 738 6.25 -6.58 8.69
C TYR A 738 5.90 -5.09 8.74
N SER A 739 6.48 -4.32 9.67
CA SER A 739 6.17 -2.90 9.88
C SER A 739 7.14 -1.95 9.15
N ASN A 740 8.06 -2.47 8.33
CA ASN A 740 8.88 -1.62 7.47
C ASN A 740 8.05 -1.06 6.29
N LEU A 741 8.33 0.18 5.92
CA LEU A 741 7.69 0.88 4.80
C LEU A 741 8.62 0.93 3.60
N SER A 742 8.07 0.67 2.41
CA SER A 742 8.74 0.93 1.13
C SER A 742 7.99 2.03 0.38
N ALA A 743 8.12 3.26 0.86
CA ALA A 743 7.35 4.42 0.39
C ALA A 743 8.15 5.73 0.53
N ASP A 744 7.81 6.73 -0.28
CA ASP A 744 8.42 8.06 -0.20
C ASP A 744 8.18 8.71 1.18
N PRO A 745 9.22 9.11 1.93
CA PRO A 745 9.06 9.75 3.23
C PRO A 745 8.45 11.16 3.17
N MET A 746 8.32 11.78 2.00
CA MET A 746 7.71 13.11 1.83
C MET A 746 8.37 14.19 2.71
N TYR A 747 9.65 14.48 2.46
CA TYR A 747 10.38 15.55 3.15
C TYR A 747 9.88 16.95 2.75
N VAL A 748 10.06 17.93 3.65
CA VAL A 748 9.76 19.35 3.38
C VAL A 748 10.60 19.89 2.22
N ASP A 749 11.92 19.68 2.25
CA ASP A 749 12.81 20.03 1.14
C ASP A 749 14.10 19.19 1.22
N ALA A 750 14.05 18.01 0.58
CA ALA A 750 15.21 17.11 0.51
C ALA A 750 16.42 17.75 -0.20
N ALA A 751 16.19 18.63 -1.17
CA ALA A 751 17.26 19.28 -1.93
C ALA A 751 18.00 20.33 -1.09
N ALA A 752 17.29 20.96 -0.14
CA ALA A 752 17.88 21.83 0.87
C ALA A 752 18.40 21.08 2.12
N HIS A 753 18.33 19.75 2.14
CA HIS A 753 18.66 18.90 3.29
C HIS A 753 17.76 19.13 4.52
N ASP A 754 16.53 19.58 4.29
CA ASP A 754 15.48 19.70 5.29
C ASP A 754 14.62 18.43 5.29
N TYR A 755 15.01 17.49 6.14
CA TYR A 755 14.40 16.16 6.24
C TYR A 755 13.23 16.10 7.24
N ARG A 756 12.63 17.23 7.61
CA ARG A 756 11.36 17.24 8.35
C ARG A 756 10.26 16.64 7.47
N LEU A 757 9.31 15.93 8.08
CA LEU A 757 8.22 15.27 7.36
C LEU A 757 7.08 16.25 7.03
N LEU A 758 6.50 16.12 5.84
CA LEU A 758 5.28 16.83 5.44
C LEU A 758 4.02 16.20 6.07
N PRO A 759 2.93 16.97 6.25
CA PRO A 759 1.63 16.41 6.63
C PRO A 759 1.18 15.34 5.63
N GLY A 760 0.82 14.15 6.13
CA GLY A 760 0.41 13.00 5.31
C GLY A 760 1.56 12.12 4.83
N SER A 761 2.80 12.39 5.27
CA SER A 761 3.91 11.45 5.08
C SER A 761 3.56 10.07 5.65
N PRO A 762 3.93 8.97 4.95
CA PRO A 762 3.73 7.62 5.47
C PRO A 762 4.62 7.31 6.69
N CYS A 763 5.57 8.18 7.05
CA CYS A 763 6.46 7.99 8.18
C CYS A 763 5.92 8.55 9.51
N VAL A 764 4.83 9.34 9.46
CA VAL A 764 4.24 10.01 10.63
C VAL A 764 3.41 9.02 11.45
N ASP A 765 3.67 8.91 12.75
CA ASP A 765 3.09 7.98 13.72
C ASP A 765 3.20 6.50 13.34
N MET A 766 4.10 6.15 12.40
CA MET A 766 4.25 4.79 11.86
C MET A 766 5.47 4.04 12.40
N GLY A 767 6.22 4.65 13.31
CA GLY A 767 7.35 4.02 13.98
C GLY A 767 6.91 2.97 15.01
N SER A 768 7.91 2.37 15.65
CA SER A 768 7.76 1.35 16.69
C SER A 768 6.76 1.80 17.76
N PRO A 769 5.79 0.94 18.15
CA PRO A 769 4.81 1.22 19.21
C PRO A 769 5.42 1.21 20.61
N ASP A 770 6.75 1.11 20.71
CA ASP A 770 7.47 1.20 21.96
C ASP A 770 7.32 2.62 22.54
N PRO A 771 6.65 2.80 23.70
CA PRO A 771 6.42 4.11 24.32
C PRO A 771 7.70 4.91 24.60
N LEU A 772 8.86 4.24 24.57
CA LEU A 772 10.19 4.81 24.76
C LEU A 772 10.72 5.57 23.56
N LEU A 773 10.12 5.33 22.40
CA LEU A 773 10.45 5.97 21.15
C LEU A 773 9.42 7.03 20.76
N ASN A 774 8.29 7.12 21.49
CA ASN A 774 7.23 8.10 21.23
C ASN A 774 7.78 9.51 21.07
N ASP A 775 7.10 10.25 20.21
CA ASP A 775 7.46 11.62 19.92
C ASP A 775 7.27 12.52 21.16
N PRO A 776 7.95 13.68 21.22
CA PRO A 776 7.90 14.55 22.40
C PRO A 776 6.50 15.04 22.81
N ASP A 777 5.52 14.98 21.89
CA ASP A 777 4.12 15.32 22.15
C ASP A 777 3.29 14.12 22.66
N GLY A 778 3.90 12.94 22.73
CA GLY A 778 3.32 11.70 23.24
C GLY A 778 2.61 10.84 22.18
N SER A 779 2.60 11.24 20.91
CA SER A 779 2.11 10.40 19.81
C SER A 779 3.02 9.19 19.60
N ASN A 780 2.60 8.26 18.73
CA ASN A 780 3.46 7.13 18.38
C ASN A 780 4.74 7.67 17.73
N SER A 781 5.85 6.94 17.84
CA SER A 781 7.11 7.40 17.29
C SER A 781 7.00 7.64 15.77
N ASP A 782 7.56 8.75 15.29
CA ASP A 782 7.79 8.93 13.87
C ASP A 782 9.00 8.11 13.40
N ILE A 783 8.97 7.67 12.13
CA ILE A 783 10.14 7.07 11.49
C ILE A 783 11.05 8.21 11.02
N GLY A 784 12.31 8.21 11.46
CA GLY A 784 13.34 9.19 11.06
C GLY A 784 13.90 10.03 12.20
N THR A 785 14.77 10.98 11.87
CA THR A 785 15.46 11.86 12.85
C THR A 785 14.55 12.90 13.51
N PHE A 786 13.56 13.39 12.78
CA PHE A 786 12.72 14.51 13.22
C PHE A 786 11.30 14.05 13.44
N SER A 787 10.76 14.31 14.63
CA SER A 787 9.35 14.10 14.94
C SER A 787 8.46 15.18 14.32
N TYR A 788 7.33 14.76 13.79
CA TYR A 788 6.24 15.59 13.32
C TYR A 788 5.46 16.07 14.53
N GLN A 789 5.63 17.35 14.86
CA GLN A 789 4.92 17.90 16.02
C GLN A 789 3.45 18.16 15.67
N HIS A 790 2.51 17.48 16.34
CA HIS A 790 1.06 17.62 16.17
C HIS A 790 0.49 18.95 16.70
N THR A 791 1.28 20.02 16.78
CA THR A 791 0.86 21.24 17.46
C THR A 791 -0.22 21.99 16.66
N ILE A 792 -1.43 21.99 17.21
CA ILE A 792 -2.67 22.62 16.73
C ILE A 792 -2.48 24.14 16.62
N TYR A 793 -2.35 24.67 15.40
CA TYR A 793 -2.36 26.12 15.11
C TYR A 793 -2.97 26.41 13.73
N PRO A 794 -3.50 27.64 13.51
CA PRO A 794 -3.95 28.04 12.18
C PRO A 794 -2.77 28.18 11.23
N VAL A 795 -2.78 27.47 10.10
CA VAL A 795 -1.66 27.45 9.15
C VAL A 795 -2.13 27.81 7.73
N ALA A 796 -1.27 28.53 7.01
CA ALA A 796 -1.40 28.73 5.57
C ALA A 796 -0.68 27.57 4.85
N THR A 797 -1.42 26.67 4.18
CA THR A 797 -0.85 25.44 3.62
C THR A 797 -0.37 25.61 2.18
N THR A 798 -1.28 25.86 1.22
CA THR A 798 -0.90 26.23 -0.15
C THR A 798 -0.57 27.72 -0.18
N ILE A 799 0.50 28.13 -0.86
CA ILE A 799 0.82 29.54 -1.10
C ILE A 799 1.06 29.64 -2.60
N ASP A 800 0.15 30.29 -3.31
CA ASP A 800 0.12 30.34 -4.76
C ASP A 800 0.06 31.79 -5.25
N PHE A 801 0.35 31.99 -6.53
CA PHE A 801 0.34 33.30 -7.16
C PHE A 801 -0.60 33.33 -8.37
N ALA A 802 -1.10 34.49 -8.75
CA ALA A 802 -1.78 34.66 -10.03
C ALA A 802 -1.24 35.87 -10.80
N PRO A 803 -0.86 35.71 -12.08
CA PRO A 803 -0.76 34.46 -12.82
C PRO A 803 0.46 33.62 -12.39
N GLU A 804 0.23 32.34 -12.10
CA GLU A 804 1.28 31.34 -11.87
C GLU A 804 1.79 30.81 -13.21
N LEU A 805 3.12 30.70 -13.36
CA LEU A 805 3.73 30.04 -14.51
C LEU A 805 4.14 28.60 -14.16
N ASP A 806 4.76 28.42 -12.99
CA ASP A 806 4.98 27.14 -12.32
C ASP A 806 5.27 27.37 -10.81
N ASP A 807 5.52 26.29 -10.06
CA ASP A 807 5.59 26.24 -8.60
C ASP A 807 6.55 27.27 -7.93
N ASN A 808 7.46 27.90 -8.70
CA ASN A 808 8.33 28.98 -8.22
C ASN A 808 8.48 30.18 -9.18
N ARG A 809 7.70 30.27 -10.28
CA ARG A 809 7.75 31.38 -11.24
C ARG A 809 6.42 32.09 -11.37
N VAL A 810 6.46 33.42 -11.26
CA VAL A 810 5.27 34.28 -11.23
C VAL A 810 5.26 35.22 -12.44
N GLY A 811 4.15 35.23 -13.19
CA GLY A 811 4.02 35.93 -14.47
C GLY A 811 3.67 37.42 -14.39
N SER A 812 3.79 38.03 -13.21
CA SER A 812 3.41 39.42 -12.95
C SER A 812 4.37 40.10 -11.98
N GLU A 813 4.67 41.38 -12.22
CA GLU A 813 5.44 42.25 -11.32
C GLU A 813 4.59 42.76 -10.13
N THR A 814 3.27 42.53 -10.18
CA THR A 814 2.29 42.80 -9.11
C THR A 814 1.31 41.62 -8.99
N PRO A 815 1.75 40.47 -8.47
CA PRO A 815 0.93 39.25 -8.45
C PRO A 815 -0.19 39.32 -7.41
N GLU A 816 -1.28 38.60 -7.65
CA GLU A 816 -2.19 38.22 -6.57
C GLU A 816 -1.60 37.01 -5.83
N ILE A 817 -1.64 37.03 -4.51
CA ILE A 817 -1.09 36.00 -3.64
C ILE A 817 -2.26 35.32 -2.96
N MET A 818 -2.31 34.00 -3.02
CA MET A 818 -3.40 33.18 -2.52
C MET A 818 -2.86 32.13 -1.55
N TRP A 819 -3.68 31.72 -0.59
CA TRP A 819 -3.36 30.60 0.27
C TRP A 819 -4.58 29.78 0.65
N THR A 820 -4.38 28.57 1.15
CA THR A 820 -5.42 27.83 1.86
C THR A 820 -5.21 27.94 3.36
N TYR A 821 -6.30 28.18 4.06
CA TYR A 821 -6.32 28.20 5.52
C TYR A 821 -6.72 26.82 6.04
N LEU A 822 -5.91 26.27 6.94
CA LEU A 822 -6.20 25.05 7.68
C LEU A 822 -6.06 25.31 9.18
N ASP A 823 -7.02 24.80 9.95
CA ASP A 823 -6.96 24.80 11.40
C ASP A 823 -7.59 23.51 11.92
N THR A 824 -6.82 22.71 12.65
CA THR A 824 -7.26 21.43 13.23
C THR A 824 -8.27 21.62 14.37
N ALA A 825 -8.38 22.83 14.94
CA ALA A 825 -9.46 23.20 15.84
C ALA A 825 -10.78 23.59 15.11
N VAL A 826 -10.79 23.54 13.77
CA VAL A 826 -11.94 23.86 12.91
C VAL A 826 -12.48 25.29 13.12
N THR A 827 -11.61 26.24 13.46
CA THR A 827 -11.99 27.66 13.60
C THR A 827 -11.62 28.44 12.33
N ALA A 828 -12.29 29.56 12.05
CA ALA A 828 -12.11 30.30 10.80
C ALA A 828 -10.99 31.36 10.88
N GLN A 829 -10.33 31.66 9.76
CA GLN A 829 -9.36 32.75 9.70
C GLN A 829 -10.00 34.09 10.08
N THR A 830 -9.31 34.84 10.95
CA THR A 830 -9.72 36.18 11.40
C THR A 830 -8.72 37.26 11.01
N GLN A 831 -7.43 36.93 10.91
CA GLN A 831 -6.37 37.85 10.51
C GLN A 831 -5.29 37.12 9.70
N TYR A 832 -4.50 37.89 8.95
CA TYR A 832 -3.28 37.42 8.29
C TYR A 832 -2.16 38.48 8.41
N HIS A 833 -0.92 38.06 8.21
CA HIS A 833 0.24 38.94 8.13
C HIS A 833 1.18 38.39 7.07
N LEU A 834 1.51 39.20 6.06
CA LEU A 834 2.29 38.81 4.90
C LEU A 834 3.45 39.79 4.67
N GLN A 835 4.62 39.27 4.36
CA GLN A 835 5.82 40.04 4.05
C GLN A 835 6.52 39.49 2.80
N ILE A 836 7.10 40.39 2.00
CA ILE A 836 7.97 40.06 0.86
C ILE A 836 9.29 40.83 0.99
N GLY A 837 10.41 40.14 0.76
CA GLY A 837 11.78 40.66 0.86
C GLY A 837 12.74 40.07 -0.18
N HIS A 838 14.01 40.49 -0.12
CA HIS A 838 15.09 40.04 -1.01
C HIS A 838 15.88 38.84 -0.45
N ASP A 839 15.76 38.57 0.84
CA ASP A 839 16.47 37.56 1.61
C ASP A 839 15.52 36.63 2.39
N ASP A 840 16.01 35.43 2.71
CA ASP A 840 15.31 34.39 3.47
C ASP A 840 15.58 34.45 4.98
N ASP A 841 16.61 35.18 5.42
CA ASP A 841 16.95 35.42 6.82
C ASP A 841 16.18 36.61 7.46
N TRP A 842 15.42 37.34 6.64
CA TRP A 842 14.59 38.49 7.00
C TRP A 842 15.35 39.59 7.75
N SER A 843 16.65 39.71 7.47
CA SER A 843 17.53 40.70 8.08
C SER A 843 17.23 42.11 7.56
N GLU A 844 16.67 42.24 6.35
CA GLU A 844 16.19 43.48 5.73
C GLU A 844 14.76 43.32 5.18
N ALA A 845 13.72 43.65 5.97
CA ALA A 845 12.34 43.68 5.48
C ALA A 845 12.10 44.95 4.62
N GLU A 846 12.21 44.88 3.30
CA GLU A 846 12.31 46.11 2.49
C GLU A 846 11.35 46.27 1.28
N LEU A 847 10.51 45.30 0.90
CA LEU A 847 9.63 45.47 -0.28
C LEU A 847 8.15 45.63 0.04
N TRP A 848 7.59 44.76 0.89
CA TRP A 848 6.19 44.85 1.28
C TRP A 848 5.93 44.15 2.62
N ASP A 849 5.21 44.82 3.51
CA ASP A 849 4.76 44.30 4.78
C ASP A 849 3.33 44.79 5.03
N THR A 850 2.39 43.86 5.14
CA THR A 850 0.98 44.20 5.38
C THR A 850 0.73 44.62 6.82
N GLY A 851 1.62 44.26 7.76
CA GLY A 851 1.30 44.14 9.17
C GLY A 851 0.19 43.12 9.42
N PRO A 852 -0.25 42.96 10.68
CA PRO A 852 -1.47 42.22 11.00
C PRO A 852 -2.72 42.87 10.38
N VAL A 853 -3.33 42.20 9.40
CA VAL A 853 -4.57 42.64 8.74
C VAL A 853 -5.74 41.81 9.24
N THR A 854 -6.78 42.47 9.77
CA THR A 854 -8.02 41.78 10.20
C THR A 854 -8.90 41.51 9.00
N SER A 855 -8.88 40.27 8.52
CA SER A 855 -9.65 39.81 7.37
C SER A 855 -9.70 38.28 7.32
N SER A 856 -10.81 37.75 6.80
CA SER A 856 -11.01 36.33 6.55
C SER A 856 -10.70 35.93 5.10
N VAL A 857 -10.18 36.84 4.28
CA VAL A 857 -9.78 36.54 2.90
C VAL A 857 -8.58 35.61 2.89
N THR A 858 -8.49 34.77 1.88
CA THR A 858 -7.35 33.88 1.64
C THR A 858 -6.58 34.27 0.37
N ASN A 859 -6.74 35.51 -0.06
CA ASN A 859 -5.97 36.10 -1.15
C ASN A 859 -5.78 37.62 -0.96
N VAL A 860 -4.72 38.17 -1.55
CA VAL A 860 -4.41 39.60 -1.55
C VAL A 860 -3.60 39.98 -2.78
N LEU A 861 -3.90 41.14 -3.38
CA LEU A 861 -3.06 41.71 -4.44
C LEU A 861 -1.80 42.33 -3.84
N TYR A 862 -0.64 42.01 -4.41
CA TYR A 862 0.62 42.66 -4.05
C TYR A 862 0.56 44.18 -4.28
N ASP A 863 0.74 44.97 -3.21
CA ASP A 863 0.68 46.44 -3.21
C ASP A 863 2.01 47.08 -2.77
N GLY A 864 3.11 46.33 -2.89
CA GLY A 864 4.47 46.81 -2.60
C GLY A 864 5.15 47.47 -3.80
N ALA A 865 6.47 47.67 -3.70
CA ALA A 865 7.26 48.17 -4.82
C ALA A 865 7.31 47.18 -5.99
N VAL A 866 7.20 47.67 -7.23
CA VAL A 866 7.20 46.82 -8.44
C VAL A 866 8.38 45.84 -8.43
N LEU A 867 8.08 44.55 -8.55
CA LEU A 867 9.08 43.49 -8.54
C LEU A 867 9.84 43.44 -9.87
N GLU A 868 11.12 43.09 -9.84
CA GLU A 868 11.99 43.03 -11.03
C GLU A 868 11.95 41.65 -11.68
N THR A 869 11.91 41.63 -13.01
CA THR A 869 11.99 40.38 -13.78
C THR A 869 13.33 39.67 -13.61
N HIS A 870 13.29 38.34 -13.57
CA HIS A 870 14.41 37.43 -13.33
C HIS A 870 15.08 37.60 -11.95
N HIS A 871 14.42 38.29 -11.02
CA HIS A 871 14.88 38.46 -9.66
C HIS A 871 14.13 37.51 -8.72
N ARG A 872 14.85 36.88 -7.79
CA ARG A 872 14.28 35.99 -6.76
C ARG A 872 13.86 36.80 -5.54
N TYR A 873 12.64 36.57 -5.09
CA TYR A 873 12.05 37.17 -3.90
C TYR A 873 11.65 36.08 -2.91
N PHE A 874 11.54 36.48 -1.65
CA PHE A 874 11.08 35.60 -0.57
C PHE A 874 9.81 36.19 0.03
N LEU A 875 8.83 35.33 0.23
CA LEU A 875 7.56 35.65 0.87
C LEU A 875 7.46 34.87 2.17
N ARG A 876 6.90 35.49 3.20
CA ARG A 876 6.35 34.79 4.36
C ARG A 876 4.96 35.23 4.71
N ILE A 877 4.13 34.30 5.16
CA ILE A 877 2.76 34.55 5.62
C ILE A 877 2.49 33.78 6.92
N ARG A 878 1.74 34.39 7.83
CA ARG A 878 1.11 33.70 8.95
C ARG A 878 -0.36 34.12 9.07
N VAL A 879 -1.17 33.25 9.64
CA VAL A 879 -2.63 33.43 9.78
C VAL A 879 -3.05 33.31 11.24
N HIS A 880 -4.19 33.91 11.60
CA HIS A 880 -4.71 33.95 12.97
C HIS A 880 -6.16 33.53 12.99
N ASN A 881 -6.55 32.73 13.98
CA ASN A 881 -7.89 32.14 14.06
C ASN A 881 -8.84 32.83 15.07
N GLY A 882 -8.36 33.87 15.73
CA GLY A 882 -9.12 34.66 16.71
C GLY A 882 -8.66 34.41 18.14
N LEU A 883 -7.85 33.37 18.35
CA LEU A 883 -7.19 33.06 19.61
C LEU A 883 -5.69 33.36 19.51
N ASP A 884 -5.01 32.70 18.57
CA ASP A 884 -3.55 32.75 18.44
C ASP A 884 -3.08 32.84 16.97
N TRP A 885 -1.84 33.28 16.79
CA TRP A 885 -1.15 33.30 15.49
C TRP A 885 -0.52 31.93 15.24
N GLY A 886 -0.64 31.43 14.00
CA GLY A 886 0.20 30.34 13.54
C GLY A 886 1.59 30.78 13.12
N ASP A 887 2.40 29.78 12.78
CA ASP A 887 3.78 29.97 12.36
C ASP A 887 3.89 30.64 10.99
N TRP A 888 5.06 31.23 10.76
CA TRP A 888 5.42 31.80 9.47
C TRP A 888 5.70 30.69 8.45
N ARG A 889 4.96 30.74 7.35
CA ARG A 889 5.14 29.89 6.18
C ARG A 889 5.88 30.68 5.12
N HIS A 890 6.90 30.08 4.52
CA HIS A 890 7.81 30.74 3.61
C HIS A 890 7.67 30.16 2.20
N LYS A 891 7.79 31.00 1.17
CA LYS A 891 7.90 30.58 -0.23
C LYS A 891 8.86 31.52 -0.96
N SER A 892 9.78 30.99 -1.75
CA SER A 892 10.59 31.80 -2.65
C SER A 892 9.96 31.80 -4.03
N PHE A 893 10.08 32.88 -4.79
CA PHE A 893 9.58 32.94 -6.15
C PHE A 893 10.44 33.85 -7.03
N VAL A 894 10.42 33.63 -8.34
CA VAL A 894 11.11 34.48 -9.31
C VAL A 894 10.06 35.12 -10.21
N VAL A 895 10.15 36.44 -10.41
CA VAL A 895 9.25 37.13 -11.33
C VAL A 895 9.72 36.91 -12.77
N TRP A 896 8.86 36.37 -13.61
CA TRP A 896 9.12 36.05 -15.01
C TRP A 896 8.04 36.72 -15.88
N THR A 897 8.21 37.99 -16.22
CA THR A 897 7.36 38.70 -17.18
C THR A 897 7.83 38.43 -18.61
N TRP A 898 7.67 37.18 -19.07
CA TRP A 898 7.61 36.92 -20.50
C TRP A 898 6.15 37.12 -20.91
N ILE A 899 5.88 38.14 -21.71
CA ILE A 899 4.55 38.32 -22.27
C ILE A 899 4.36 37.19 -23.28
N ASN A 900 3.55 36.17 -22.95
CA ASN A 900 3.06 35.20 -23.92
C ASN A 900 2.39 35.98 -25.06
N SER A 901 3.12 36.17 -26.14
CA SER A 901 2.72 37.04 -27.22
C SER A 901 1.97 36.19 -28.23
N LEU A 902 0.72 36.56 -28.49
CA LEU A 902 0.01 36.06 -29.65
C LEU A 902 0.55 36.78 -30.88
N ILE A 903 1.37 36.10 -31.68
CA ILE A 903 1.97 36.65 -32.90
C ILE A 903 1.11 36.24 -34.09
N ARG A 904 0.39 37.18 -34.70
CA ARG A 904 -0.49 36.91 -35.84
C ARG A 904 0.24 37.04 -37.16
N VAL A 905 0.09 36.06 -38.04
CA VAL A 905 0.63 36.09 -39.40
C VAL A 905 -0.55 36.07 -40.39
N PRO A 906 -0.71 37.08 -41.27
CA PRO A 906 0.28 38.09 -41.62
C PRO A 906 0.18 39.44 -40.85
N THR A 907 -0.72 39.58 -39.87
CA THR A 907 -1.08 40.88 -39.29
C THR A 907 0.06 41.58 -38.56
N ASP A 908 0.79 40.85 -37.72
CA ASP A 908 1.92 41.36 -36.94
C ASP A 908 3.24 41.19 -37.70
N PHE A 909 3.38 40.10 -38.47
CA PHE A 909 4.54 39.80 -39.30
C PHE A 909 4.13 39.28 -40.67
N PRO A 910 4.84 39.65 -41.75
CA PRO A 910 4.41 39.38 -43.12
C PRO A 910 4.46 37.88 -43.50
N ASN A 911 5.26 37.08 -42.81
CA ASN A 911 5.40 35.64 -43.04
C ASN A 911 5.83 34.90 -41.76
N ILE A 912 5.75 33.57 -41.79
CA ILE A 912 6.04 32.69 -40.64
C ILE A 912 7.50 32.87 -40.20
N GLY A 913 8.45 33.02 -41.12
CA GLY A 913 9.86 33.20 -40.78
C GLY A 913 10.16 34.50 -40.03
N ALA A 914 9.49 35.60 -40.37
CA ALA A 914 9.60 36.85 -39.64
C ALA A 914 8.99 36.75 -38.23
N ALA A 915 7.87 36.03 -38.07
CA ALA A 915 7.29 35.73 -36.76
C ALA A 915 8.23 34.85 -35.92
N MET A 916 8.78 33.78 -36.48
CA MET A 916 9.72 32.88 -35.80
C MET A 916 11.01 33.57 -35.36
N PHE A 917 11.47 34.59 -36.07
CA PHE A 917 12.66 35.35 -35.69
C PHE A 917 12.48 36.10 -34.37
N VAL A 918 11.27 36.58 -34.10
CA VAL A 918 10.96 37.33 -32.87
C VAL A 918 10.35 36.47 -31.77
N ALA A 919 9.76 35.33 -32.13
CA ALA A 919 9.04 34.46 -31.19
C ALA A 919 9.97 33.91 -30.09
N GLN A 920 9.54 34.07 -28.85
CA GLN A 920 10.23 33.63 -27.63
C GLN A 920 9.60 32.35 -27.08
N HIS A 921 10.22 31.77 -26.05
CA HIS A 921 9.70 30.56 -25.40
C HIS A 921 8.25 30.79 -24.92
N GLU A 922 7.37 29.83 -25.22
CA GLU A 922 5.91 29.80 -25.00
C GLU A 922 5.04 30.71 -25.88
N ASP A 923 5.61 31.40 -26.89
CA ASP A 923 4.80 32.18 -27.83
C ASP A 923 3.89 31.32 -28.71
N THR A 924 2.74 31.90 -29.07
CA THR A 924 1.80 31.33 -30.05
C THR A 924 1.84 32.11 -31.35
N ILE A 925 2.23 31.44 -32.44
CA ILE A 925 2.12 31.95 -33.80
C ILE A 925 0.76 31.53 -34.35
N LEU A 926 -0.13 32.50 -34.48
CA LEU A 926 -1.48 32.34 -34.98
C LEU A 926 -1.53 32.66 -36.48
N LEU A 927 -1.85 31.66 -37.29
CA LEU A 927 -1.89 31.73 -38.75
C LEU A 927 -3.31 31.99 -39.22
N ALA A 928 -3.49 33.12 -39.91
CA ALA A 928 -4.75 33.43 -40.58
C ALA A 928 -5.02 32.45 -41.76
N PRO A 929 -6.28 32.32 -42.21
CA PRO A 929 -6.61 31.48 -43.37
C PRO A 929 -5.80 31.88 -44.62
N GLY A 930 -5.15 30.92 -45.26
CA GLY A 930 -4.38 31.13 -46.48
C GLY A 930 -3.36 30.03 -46.79
N THR A 931 -2.72 30.17 -47.95
CA THR A 931 -1.60 29.33 -48.37
C THR A 931 -0.28 30.06 -48.17
N TYR A 932 0.56 29.55 -47.28
CA TYR A 932 1.90 30.04 -46.98
C TYR A 932 2.92 29.26 -47.83
N SER A 933 3.45 29.89 -48.87
CA SER A 933 4.42 29.30 -49.81
C SER A 933 5.75 30.06 -49.80
N GLY A 934 6.89 29.36 -49.93
CA GLY A 934 8.21 29.97 -50.04
C GLY A 934 9.28 29.31 -49.15
N ASP A 935 10.56 29.58 -49.44
CA ASP A 935 11.69 29.01 -48.70
C ASP A 935 11.72 29.46 -47.22
N GLU A 936 11.08 30.58 -46.90
CA GLU A 936 10.94 31.15 -45.56
C GLU A 936 10.05 30.34 -44.60
N ASN A 937 9.35 29.31 -45.10
CA ASN A 937 8.56 28.39 -44.27
C ASN A 937 9.35 27.14 -43.86
N ARG A 938 10.68 27.16 -43.95
CA ARG A 938 11.53 25.98 -43.76
C ARG A 938 12.64 26.27 -42.75
N GLY A 939 12.99 25.27 -41.97
CA GLY A 939 14.22 25.22 -41.19
C GLY A 939 14.26 26.08 -39.92
N PHE A 940 13.14 26.22 -39.21
CA PHE A 940 13.11 27.02 -37.98
C PHE A 940 13.78 26.32 -36.79
N ASN A 941 14.70 27.03 -36.13
CA ASN A 941 15.43 26.52 -34.98
C ASN A 941 14.66 26.77 -33.67
N LEU A 942 14.43 25.71 -32.90
CA LEU A 942 13.68 25.74 -31.64
C LEU A 942 14.54 25.54 -30.38
N VAL A 943 15.88 25.54 -30.48
CA VAL A 943 16.76 25.31 -29.31
C VAL A 943 16.36 26.19 -28.13
N ALA A 944 16.07 25.54 -26.99
CA ALA A 944 15.60 26.14 -25.74
C ALA A 944 14.30 26.97 -25.84
N ARG A 945 13.44 26.73 -26.84
CA ARG A 945 12.13 27.39 -27.01
C ARG A 945 11.01 26.36 -27.11
N HIS A 946 9.85 26.66 -26.51
CA HIS A 946 8.59 25.99 -26.80
C HIS A 946 7.71 26.91 -27.64
N ILE A 947 7.41 26.57 -28.90
CA ILE A 947 6.57 27.42 -29.77
C ILE A 947 5.29 26.69 -30.14
N THR A 948 4.15 27.39 -30.05
CA THR A 948 2.86 26.88 -30.54
C THR A 948 2.53 27.51 -31.90
N PHE A 949 2.26 26.68 -32.90
CA PHE A 949 1.67 27.09 -34.17
C PHE A 949 0.21 26.69 -34.19
N LEU A 950 -0.68 27.66 -34.45
CA LEU A 950 -2.13 27.47 -34.44
C LEU A 950 -2.76 28.12 -35.66
N SER A 951 -3.72 27.46 -36.29
CA SER A 951 -4.58 28.05 -37.32
C SER A 951 -5.75 28.84 -36.70
N GLU A 952 -6.16 29.96 -37.31
CA GLU A 952 -7.38 30.69 -36.92
C GLU A 952 -8.68 30.00 -37.39
N ALA A 953 -8.61 29.10 -38.38
CA ALA A 953 -9.80 28.55 -39.05
C ALA A 953 -9.68 27.08 -39.45
N GLY A 954 -8.91 26.30 -38.69
CA GLY A 954 -8.75 24.89 -38.94
C GLY A 954 -7.75 24.54 -40.05
N PRO A 955 -7.46 23.24 -40.23
CA PRO A 955 -6.46 22.75 -41.19
C PRO A 955 -6.89 22.92 -42.65
N ASP A 956 -8.19 22.90 -42.97
CA ASP A 956 -8.66 23.07 -44.34
C ASP A 956 -8.46 24.49 -44.91
N SER A 957 -8.28 25.46 -44.02
CA SER A 957 -8.19 26.89 -44.37
C SER A 957 -6.76 27.44 -44.32
N THR A 958 -5.83 26.73 -43.68
CA THR A 958 -4.47 27.20 -43.40
C THR A 958 -3.45 26.16 -43.87
N VAL A 959 -2.84 26.42 -45.03
CA VAL A 959 -1.95 25.50 -45.73
C VAL A 959 -0.52 26.03 -45.71
N ILE A 960 0.43 25.27 -45.20
CA ILE A 960 1.87 25.54 -45.29
C ILE A 960 2.46 24.65 -46.38
N GLN A 961 2.95 25.28 -47.45
CA GLN A 961 3.66 24.61 -48.54
C GLN A 961 5.16 24.58 -48.26
N LEU A 962 5.71 23.37 -48.22
CA LEU A 962 7.11 23.12 -47.88
C LEU A 962 8.00 22.84 -49.10
N ASP A 963 7.46 22.73 -50.32
CA ASP A 963 8.10 22.32 -51.60
C ASP A 963 9.43 21.53 -51.47
N GLY A 964 9.38 20.41 -50.74
CA GLY A 964 10.47 19.44 -50.56
C GLY A 964 11.38 19.68 -49.34
N GLY A 965 11.19 20.76 -48.59
CA GLY A 965 11.97 21.12 -47.40
C GLY A 965 11.40 20.64 -46.06
N CYS A 966 12.16 20.88 -44.98
CA CYS A 966 11.78 20.59 -43.59
C CYS A 966 11.23 21.83 -42.88
N PHE A 967 10.12 21.71 -42.13
CA PHE A 967 9.52 22.84 -41.39
C PHE A 967 10.39 23.29 -40.20
N LEU A 968 10.94 22.36 -39.40
CA LEU A 968 11.69 22.63 -38.17
C LEU A 968 13.12 22.04 -38.22
N THR A 969 14.08 22.64 -37.52
CA THR A 969 15.47 22.16 -37.39
C THR A 969 15.96 22.20 -35.94
N ALA A 970 16.85 21.27 -35.58
CA ALA A 970 17.58 21.31 -34.31
C ALA A 970 19.01 21.79 -34.56
N GLY A 971 19.31 23.05 -34.22
CA GLY A 971 20.66 23.63 -34.30
C GLY A 971 20.89 24.56 -35.50
N SER A 972 21.77 25.55 -35.33
CA SER A 972 22.02 26.62 -36.31
C SER A 972 23.01 26.22 -37.40
N ASP A 973 22.62 26.36 -38.67
CA ASP A 973 23.53 26.31 -39.84
C ASP A 973 24.33 27.61 -40.05
N THR A 974 24.24 28.60 -39.15
CA THR A 974 24.92 29.88 -39.32
C THR A 974 25.28 30.52 -37.99
N LEU A 975 26.52 30.35 -37.50
CA LEU A 975 27.28 31.35 -36.75
C LEU A 975 28.75 30.84 -36.57
N PRO A 976 29.75 31.47 -37.19
CA PRO A 976 31.16 31.14 -36.94
C PRO A 976 31.64 31.81 -35.65
N ASP A 977 32.38 31.06 -34.83
CA ASP A 977 33.19 31.55 -33.71
C ASP A 977 32.48 32.39 -32.62
N VAL A 978 31.61 31.76 -31.83
CA VAL A 978 31.46 32.12 -30.42
C VAL A 978 31.30 30.82 -29.62
N GLN A 979 32.30 30.47 -28.82
CA GLN A 979 32.12 29.46 -27.78
C GLN A 979 31.12 30.00 -26.74
N PRO A 980 30.01 29.32 -26.43
CA PRO A 980 29.10 29.83 -25.42
C PRO A 980 29.60 29.49 -24.02
N LEU A 981 29.61 30.52 -23.18
CA LEU A 981 29.49 30.45 -21.73
C LEU A 981 28.40 29.43 -21.35
N GLY A 982 28.60 28.68 -20.26
CA GLY A 982 27.83 27.51 -19.85
C GLY A 982 26.31 27.70 -19.70
N ILE A 983 25.60 27.74 -20.83
CA ILE A 983 24.16 27.57 -20.93
C ILE A 983 23.92 26.08 -21.20
N PRO A 984 23.10 25.36 -20.41
CA PRO A 984 22.73 23.98 -20.73
C PRO A 984 22.03 23.94 -22.09
N HIS A 985 22.36 22.93 -22.90
CA HIS A 985 21.71 22.68 -24.20
C HIS A 985 20.23 22.31 -23.95
N GLY A 986 19.36 23.32 -23.86
CA GLY A 986 17.93 23.14 -23.58
C GLY A 986 17.16 22.51 -24.73
N ALA A 987 16.22 21.63 -24.40
CA ALA A 987 15.37 20.96 -25.38
C ALA A 987 14.50 21.96 -26.15
N GLY A 988 14.27 21.72 -27.45
CA GLY A 988 13.32 22.49 -28.26
C GLY A 988 11.95 21.79 -28.34
N LEU A 989 10.86 22.50 -28.08
CA LEU A 989 9.50 21.96 -28.11
C LEU A 989 8.65 22.68 -29.16
N ALA A 990 7.88 21.93 -29.94
CA ALA A 990 6.89 22.50 -30.86
C ALA A 990 5.52 21.84 -30.68
N THR A 991 4.49 22.67 -30.56
CA THR A 991 3.10 22.25 -30.61
C THR A 991 2.46 22.80 -31.88
N ILE A 992 1.89 21.93 -32.71
CA ILE A 992 1.29 22.30 -33.98
C ILE A 992 -0.17 21.87 -33.93
N LYS A 993 -1.09 22.82 -34.13
CA LYS A 993 -2.53 22.59 -34.04
C LYS A 993 -3.23 23.09 -35.29
N GLU A 994 -4.12 22.26 -35.84
CA GLU A 994 -5.09 22.68 -36.86
C GLU A 994 -4.46 23.22 -38.16
N ILE A 995 -3.30 22.72 -38.59
CA ILE A 995 -2.59 23.21 -39.78
C ILE A 995 -2.50 22.12 -40.84
N CYS A 996 -2.66 22.49 -42.11
CA CYS A 996 -2.37 21.61 -43.24
C CYS A 996 -0.93 21.82 -43.75
N PHE A 997 -0.19 20.71 -43.96
CA PHE A 997 1.12 20.71 -44.60
C PHE A 997 1.08 20.01 -45.96
N GLU A 998 1.57 20.69 -46.99
CA GLU A 998 1.62 20.20 -48.37
C GLU A 998 3.03 20.20 -48.97
N ASN A 999 3.29 19.22 -49.83
CA ASN A 999 4.48 19.10 -50.68
C ASN A 999 5.85 19.15 -49.96
N GLY A 1000 6.01 18.61 -48.74
CA GLY A 1000 7.29 18.47 -48.06
C GLY A 1000 7.20 17.73 -46.72
N ASN A 1001 8.27 17.74 -45.93
CA ASN A 1001 8.31 16.98 -44.68
C ASN A 1001 8.24 17.91 -43.45
N PRO A 1002 7.29 17.74 -42.51
CA PRO A 1002 7.29 18.50 -41.25
C PRO A 1002 8.41 18.09 -40.26
N SER A 1003 9.40 17.29 -40.67
CA SER A 1003 10.45 16.71 -39.81
C SER A 1003 11.47 17.71 -39.23
N LEU A 1004 12.10 17.29 -38.13
CA LEU A 1004 13.37 17.83 -37.60
C LEU A 1004 14.56 17.32 -38.43
N LYS A 1005 15.41 18.22 -38.93
CA LYS A 1005 16.72 17.87 -39.50
C LYS A 1005 17.84 18.07 -38.47
N TYR A 1006 18.78 17.12 -38.39
CA TYR A 1006 19.91 17.11 -37.46
C TYR A 1006 21.27 17.25 -38.18
N ASN A 1007 22.15 18.14 -37.69
CA ASN A 1007 23.52 18.36 -38.21
C ASN A 1007 24.60 18.06 -37.14
N GLY A 1008 24.58 16.87 -36.52
CA GLY A 1008 25.79 16.27 -35.92
C GLY A 1008 26.14 16.61 -34.47
N TYR A 1009 25.30 17.29 -33.69
CA TYR A 1009 25.50 17.51 -32.23
C TYR A 1009 24.23 17.33 -31.40
N TRP A 1010 24.32 16.58 -30.30
CA TRP A 1010 23.20 16.16 -29.43
C TRP A 1010 22.32 17.34 -28.97
N VAL A 1011 21.07 17.41 -29.42
CA VAL A 1011 20.06 18.38 -28.97
C VAL A 1011 18.75 17.64 -28.72
N TRP A 1012 18.15 17.87 -27.56
CA TRP A 1012 16.92 17.23 -27.10
C TRP A 1012 15.72 17.97 -27.71
N GLY A 1013 14.63 17.30 -28.11
CA GLY A 1013 13.45 18.01 -28.61
C GLY A 1013 12.24 17.15 -28.93
N SER A 1014 11.05 17.77 -28.89
CA SER A 1014 9.77 17.08 -29.04
C SER A 1014 8.79 17.85 -29.94
N ILE A 1015 8.03 17.12 -30.77
CA ILE A 1015 6.96 17.68 -31.59
C ILE A 1015 5.63 17.03 -31.23
N SER A 1016 4.62 17.87 -31.05
CA SER A 1016 3.22 17.46 -30.83
C SER A 1016 2.33 18.01 -31.94
N ALA A 1017 1.72 17.14 -32.73
CA ALA A 1017 0.73 17.51 -33.73
C ALA A 1017 -0.69 17.14 -33.25
N HIS A 1018 -1.63 18.09 -33.32
CA HIS A 1018 -3.02 17.87 -32.94
C HIS A 1018 -3.96 18.44 -34.00
N GLN A 1019 -4.91 17.63 -34.49
CA GLN A 1019 -5.88 18.07 -35.53
C GLN A 1019 -5.22 18.61 -36.80
N CYS A 1020 -4.05 18.08 -37.17
CA CYS A 1020 -3.32 18.51 -38.35
C CYS A 1020 -3.66 17.64 -39.57
N LEU A 1021 -3.43 18.19 -40.77
CA LEU A 1021 -3.66 17.51 -42.04
C LEU A 1021 -2.38 17.48 -42.88
N PHE A 1022 -1.90 16.29 -43.25
CA PHE A 1022 -0.68 16.13 -44.03
C PHE A 1022 -1.03 15.56 -45.42
N ARG A 1023 -0.79 16.32 -46.52
CA ARG A 1023 -1.18 15.94 -47.90
C ARG A 1023 -0.01 15.96 -48.88
N GLN A 1024 -0.01 15.02 -49.84
CA GLN A 1024 0.92 14.95 -51.00
C GLN A 1024 2.42 14.89 -50.65
N ASN A 1025 2.74 14.43 -49.44
CA ASN A 1025 4.12 14.36 -48.97
C ASN A 1025 4.66 12.94 -49.21
N PRO A 1026 5.79 12.74 -49.90
CA PRO A 1026 6.61 11.56 -49.63
C PRO A 1026 7.14 11.73 -48.21
N MET A 1027 6.38 11.32 -47.18
CA MET A 1027 6.85 11.36 -45.81
C MET A 1027 7.86 10.23 -45.60
N ALA A 1028 9.07 10.42 -46.11
CA ALA A 1028 10.24 9.83 -45.52
C ALA A 1028 10.74 10.82 -44.48
N MET A 1029 10.37 10.63 -43.21
CA MET A 1029 11.21 11.13 -42.12
C MET A 1029 12.61 10.59 -42.44
N LEU A 1030 13.57 11.47 -42.74
CA LEU A 1030 14.90 11.09 -43.21
C LEU A 1030 15.96 11.72 -42.30
N VAL A 1031 16.81 10.91 -41.66
CA VAL A 1031 18.05 11.32 -40.99
C VAL A 1031 19.25 10.82 -41.81
N GLU A 1032 20.11 11.73 -42.25
CA GLU A 1032 21.40 11.40 -42.87
C GLU A 1032 22.54 11.52 -41.84
N TYR A 1033 23.44 10.53 -41.81
CA TYR A 1033 24.72 10.58 -41.08
C TYR A 1033 25.87 10.91 -42.05
N PRO A 1034 26.64 12.00 -41.86
CA PRO A 1034 27.81 12.26 -42.69
C PRO A 1034 29.04 11.57 -42.07
N GLY A 1035 29.19 10.27 -42.30
CA GLY A 1035 30.28 9.56 -41.61
C GLY A 1035 30.63 8.15 -42.06
N ALA A 1036 30.53 7.81 -43.35
CA ALA A 1036 31.35 6.74 -43.93
C ALA A 1036 31.34 6.85 -45.46
N GLY A 1037 32.51 6.79 -46.10
CA GLY A 1037 32.65 6.90 -47.55
C GLY A 1037 31.92 5.76 -48.29
N GLY A 1038 30.78 6.09 -48.88
CA GLY A 1038 30.04 5.29 -49.85
C GLY A 1038 28.91 6.14 -50.41
N ALA A 1039 28.92 6.39 -51.73
CA ALA A 1039 27.86 7.14 -52.37
C ALA A 1039 26.55 6.33 -52.32
N PHE A 1040 25.59 6.79 -51.52
CA PHE A 1040 24.22 6.32 -51.56
C PHE A 1040 23.33 7.50 -51.93
N GLU A 1041 23.12 7.67 -53.24
CA GLU A 1041 22.03 8.48 -53.77
C GLU A 1041 20.71 7.85 -53.27
N CYS A 1042 19.83 8.65 -52.68
CA CYS A 1042 18.40 8.29 -52.58
C CYS A 1042 17.84 8.16 -54.00
N ARG A 1043 17.90 6.95 -54.55
CA ARG A 1043 17.06 6.58 -55.68
C ARG A 1043 15.79 5.96 -55.10
N PHE A 1044 14.66 6.61 -55.33
CA PHE A 1044 13.42 5.86 -55.51
C PHE A 1044 13.71 4.79 -56.57
N ASP A 1045 13.60 3.52 -56.24
CA ASP A 1045 13.34 2.56 -57.31
C ASP A 1045 11.90 2.80 -57.80
N SER A 1046 11.60 2.33 -59.02
CA SER A 1046 10.32 2.58 -59.69
C SER A 1046 9.09 2.03 -58.95
N ASN A 1047 9.27 1.39 -57.79
CA ASN A 1047 8.23 0.70 -57.03
C ASN A 1047 8.01 1.24 -55.60
N GLY A 1048 8.72 2.29 -55.17
CA GLY A 1048 8.25 3.15 -54.07
C GLY A 1048 8.38 2.60 -52.64
N THR A 1049 9.26 1.64 -52.37
CA THR A 1049 9.54 1.17 -51.00
C THR A 1049 10.81 1.84 -50.44
N ALA A 1050 10.74 2.41 -49.23
CA ALA A 1050 11.92 2.87 -48.48
C ALA A 1050 11.93 2.25 -47.06
N ILE A 1051 13.09 1.69 -46.66
CA ILE A 1051 13.42 1.21 -45.31
C ILE A 1051 14.80 1.79 -44.94
N LEU A 1052 14.97 2.10 -43.64
CA LEU A 1052 16.15 2.49 -42.85
C LEU A 1052 16.35 3.98 -42.56
N LEU A 1053 16.31 4.30 -41.26
CA LEU A 1053 16.98 5.43 -40.63
C LEU A 1053 17.76 4.99 -39.39
N ASP A 1054 19.03 5.39 -39.36
CA ASP A 1054 19.85 5.54 -38.15
C ASP A 1054 19.84 7.04 -37.79
N GLY A 1055 19.31 7.41 -36.63
CA GLY A 1055 19.46 8.76 -36.07
C GLY A 1055 18.20 9.33 -35.40
N PHE A 1056 18.39 9.76 -34.15
CA PHE A 1056 17.42 10.03 -33.09
C PHE A 1056 16.64 11.36 -33.24
N PRO A 1057 15.29 11.32 -33.29
CA PRO A 1057 14.46 12.30 -32.58
C PRO A 1057 13.87 11.69 -31.30
N GLU A 1058 13.97 12.42 -30.18
CA GLU A 1058 13.68 11.91 -28.82
C GLU A 1058 12.19 11.94 -28.37
N PHE A 1059 11.22 12.51 -29.12
CA PHE A 1059 9.77 12.29 -28.87
C PHE A 1059 8.87 12.89 -29.99
N PHE A 1060 8.04 12.08 -30.66
CA PHE A 1060 6.98 12.55 -31.58
C PHE A 1060 5.61 12.02 -31.15
N GLN A 1061 4.65 12.93 -31.02
CA GLN A 1061 3.26 12.56 -30.79
C GLN A 1061 2.32 13.19 -31.80
N ALA A 1062 1.36 12.40 -32.27
CA ALA A 1062 0.27 12.86 -33.13
C ALA A 1062 -1.07 12.39 -32.57
N SER A 1063 -2.01 13.33 -32.50
CA SER A 1063 -3.39 13.04 -32.13
C SER A 1063 -4.40 13.70 -33.05
N ASN A 1064 -5.54 13.05 -33.27
CA ASN A 1064 -6.65 13.56 -34.07
C ASN A 1064 -6.24 14.06 -35.48
N SER A 1065 -5.14 13.53 -36.04
CA SER A 1065 -4.54 14.07 -37.26
C SER A 1065 -4.76 13.14 -38.45
N VAL A 1066 -4.78 13.71 -39.65
CA VAL A 1066 -5.02 12.98 -40.91
C VAL A 1066 -3.77 13.02 -41.78
N PHE A 1067 -3.30 11.84 -42.19
CA PHE A 1067 -2.11 11.67 -43.01
C PHE A 1067 -2.47 11.03 -44.35
N VAL A 1068 -2.20 11.73 -45.46
CA VAL A 1068 -2.55 11.30 -46.82
C VAL A 1068 -1.35 11.38 -47.77
N GLY A 1069 -1.02 10.27 -48.42
CA GLY A 1069 0.14 10.21 -49.32
C GLY A 1069 0.34 8.86 -50.01
N ASN A 1070 1.52 8.64 -50.61
CA ASN A 1070 1.83 7.37 -51.27
C ASN A 1070 2.47 6.35 -50.30
N THR A 1071 3.53 6.72 -49.57
CA THR A 1071 4.23 5.83 -48.64
C THR A 1071 4.60 6.58 -47.36
N MET A 1072 4.45 5.95 -46.19
CA MET A 1072 4.90 6.46 -44.89
C MET A 1072 5.72 5.41 -44.13
N GLY A 1073 6.81 5.83 -43.49
CA GLY A 1073 7.61 4.99 -42.60
C GLY A 1073 8.04 5.74 -41.34
N ILE A 1074 7.84 5.13 -40.17
CA ILE A 1074 8.32 5.63 -38.86
C ILE A 1074 9.18 4.56 -38.21
N VAL A 1075 10.37 4.95 -37.74
CA VAL A 1075 11.32 4.08 -37.05
C VAL A 1075 11.72 4.72 -35.73
N CYS A 1076 11.75 3.93 -34.67
CA CYS A 1076 12.00 4.36 -33.29
C CYS A 1076 13.13 3.51 -32.67
N GLU A 1077 14.12 4.12 -32.00
CA GLU A 1077 15.27 3.38 -31.42
C GLU A 1077 15.40 3.52 -29.88
N SER A 1078 14.89 4.58 -29.27
CA SER A 1078 15.39 5.03 -27.96
C SER A 1078 14.38 5.71 -27.05
N VAL A 1079 13.25 6.14 -27.58
CA VAL A 1079 12.22 6.92 -26.88
C VAL A 1079 10.84 6.53 -27.38
N ASN A 1080 9.81 6.66 -26.55
CA ASN A 1080 8.47 6.24 -26.94
C ASN A 1080 7.80 7.28 -27.86
N ASN A 1081 7.13 6.82 -28.91
CA ASN A 1081 6.34 7.67 -29.81
C ASN A 1081 4.87 7.27 -29.73
N PHE A 1082 3.97 8.26 -29.73
CA PHE A 1082 2.55 8.05 -29.45
C PHE A 1082 1.67 8.54 -30.60
N PHE A 1083 0.86 7.65 -31.14
CA PHE A 1083 -0.13 7.97 -32.17
C PHE A 1083 -1.51 7.54 -31.67
N THR A 1084 -2.36 8.52 -31.39
CA THR A 1084 -3.71 8.28 -30.86
C THR A 1084 -4.77 8.95 -31.72
N ASP A 1085 -5.85 8.25 -32.05
CA ASP A 1085 -7.00 8.82 -32.75
C ASP A 1085 -6.73 9.41 -34.16
N ASN A 1086 -5.72 8.89 -34.89
CA ASN A 1086 -5.33 9.40 -36.21
C ASN A 1086 -5.92 8.59 -37.39
N ILE A 1087 -5.97 9.20 -38.57
CA ILE A 1087 -6.33 8.56 -39.84
C ILE A 1087 -5.12 8.55 -40.79
N PHE A 1088 -4.73 7.37 -41.25
CA PHE A 1088 -3.64 7.14 -42.20
C PHE A 1088 -4.18 6.57 -43.51
N ALA A 1089 -4.17 7.37 -44.57
CA ALA A 1089 -4.59 6.96 -45.91
C ALA A 1089 -3.42 6.99 -46.89
N HIS A 1090 -2.69 5.88 -47.00
CA HIS A 1090 -1.48 5.76 -47.81
C HIS A 1090 -1.44 4.46 -48.61
N ASN A 1091 -0.72 4.39 -49.73
CA ASN A 1091 -0.56 3.11 -50.43
C ASN A 1091 0.31 2.10 -49.65
N SER A 1092 1.23 2.54 -48.78
CA SER A 1092 1.97 1.68 -47.85
C SER A 1092 2.38 2.42 -46.57
N VAL A 1093 2.25 1.77 -45.41
CA VAL A 1093 2.56 2.34 -44.08
C VAL A 1093 3.41 1.35 -43.28
N GLY A 1094 4.56 1.78 -42.73
CA GLY A 1094 5.42 0.95 -41.88
C GLY A 1094 5.80 1.62 -40.56
N PHE A 1095 5.79 0.86 -39.46
CA PHE A 1095 6.19 1.31 -38.11
C PHE A 1095 7.15 0.31 -37.49
N GLN A 1096 8.39 0.71 -37.22
CA GLN A 1096 9.42 -0.18 -36.70
C GLN A 1096 10.01 0.31 -35.38
N SER A 1097 9.99 -0.55 -34.37
CA SER A 1097 10.67 -0.34 -33.08
C SER A 1097 12.02 -1.07 -33.07
N PHE A 1098 13.07 -0.40 -32.60
CA PHE A 1098 14.42 -0.90 -32.33
C PHE A 1098 14.87 -0.42 -30.94
N GLY A 1099 15.87 -1.06 -30.34
CA GLY A 1099 16.49 -0.57 -29.10
C GLY A 1099 15.54 -0.47 -27.88
N TRP A 1100 15.56 0.67 -27.20
CA TRP A 1100 14.83 0.93 -25.93
C TRP A 1100 13.50 1.68 -26.10
N GLY A 1101 13.20 2.19 -27.29
CA GLY A 1101 11.98 2.96 -27.57
C GLY A 1101 10.88 2.14 -28.27
N THR A 1102 9.62 2.42 -27.94
CA THR A 1102 8.44 1.75 -28.50
C THR A 1102 7.52 2.71 -29.24
N VAL A 1103 6.97 2.29 -30.39
CA VAL A 1103 5.87 2.99 -31.06
C VAL A 1103 4.54 2.48 -30.51
N PHE A 1104 3.76 3.37 -29.90
CA PHE A 1104 2.41 3.10 -29.39
C PHE A 1104 1.35 3.60 -30.38
N LEU A 1105 0.51 2.69 -30.84
CA LEU A 1105 -0.61 2.95 -31.74
C LEU A 1105 -1.92 2.61 -31.01
N HIS A 1106 -2.73 3.63 -30.72
CA HIS A 1106 -4.02 3.45 -30.07
C HIS A 1106 -5.14 4.15 -30.86
N ARG A 1107 -6.25 3.44 -31.15
CA ARG A 1107 -7.44 4.02 -31.83
C ARG A 1107 -7.16 4.71 -33.17
N ASN A 1108 -6.24 4.18 -33.99
CA ASN A 1108 -5.96 4.74 -35.30
C ASN A 1108 -6.68 3.97 -36.44
N VAL A 1109 -6.95 4.67 -37.54
CA VAL A 1109 -7.52 4.12 -38.77
C VAL A 1109 -6.45 4.04 -39.86
N PHE A 1110 -6.20 2.86 -40.41
CA PHE A 1110 -5.26 2.63 -41.51
C PHE A 1110 -5.99 2.15 -42.76
N TYR A 1111 -5.96 2.98 -43.81
CA TYR A 1111 -6.31 2.60 -45.16
C TYR A 1111 -5.05 2.39 -45.99
N ALA A 1112 -4.80 1.16 -46.45
CA ALA A 1112 -3.67 0.87 -47.33
C ALA A 1112 -4.01 -0.05 -48.50
N ASN A 1113 -3.61 0.37 -49.71
CA ASN A 1113 -3.71 -0.44 -50.93
C ASN A 1113 -2.54 -1.45 -51.09
N GLY A 1114 -1.59 -1.47 -50.15
CA GLY A 1114 -0.37 -2.28 -50.13
C GLY A 1114 -0.07 -2.81 -48.72
N ALA A 1115 1.20 -3.06 -48.39
CA ALA A 1115 1.57 -3.54 -47.05
C ALA A 1115 1.22 -2.52 -45.96
N SER A 1116 0.38 -2.93 -45.01
CA SER A 1116 -0.10 -2.17 -43.86
C SER A 1116 0.56 -2.67 -42.59
N VAL A 1117 1.26 -1.78 -41.88
CA VAL A 1117 1.92 -1.98 -40.59
C VAL A 1117 2.90 -3.16 -40.56
N CYS A 1118 4.18 -2.87 -40.88
CA CYS A 1118 5.28 -3.83 -40.67
C CYS A 1118 6.22 -3.34 -39.57
N GLY A 1119 6.61 -4.23 -38.65
CA GLY A 1119 7.48 -3.98 -37.48
C GLY A 1119 6.79 -4.44 -36.19
N SER A 1120 7.42 -4.25 -35.03
CA SER A 1120 6.87 -4.64 -33.70
C SER A 1120 6.44 -3.42 -32.87
N PRO A 1121 5.42 -2.64 -33.29
CA PRO A 1121 4.80 -1.61 -32.44
C PRO A 1121 3.88 -2.24 -31.39
N ASP A 1122 3.56 -1.49 -30.34
CA ASP A 1122 2.48 -1.82 -29.41
C ASP A 1122 1.17 -1.25 -29.96
N MET A 1123 0.16 -2.10 -30.12
CA MET A 1123 -1.08 -1.77 -30.83
C MET A 1123 -2.31 -2.17 -30.02
N SER A 1124 -3.25 -1.24 -29.87
CA SER A 1124 -4.57 -1.49 -29.29
C SER A 1124 -5.65 -0.68 -30.01
N CYS A 1125 -6.81 -1.29 -30.23
CA CYS A 1125 -8.00 -0.65 -30.79
C CYS A 1125 -7.81 0.05 -32.14
N ASN A 1126 -6.89 -0.43 -32.97
CA ASN A 1126 -6.69 0.13 -34.31
C ASN A 1126 -7.53 -0.63 -35.34
N ILE A 1127 -7.90 0.03 -36.43
CA ILE A 1127 -8.53 -0.60 -37.59
C ILE A 1127 -7.61 -0.54 -38.79
N VAL A 1128 -7.47 -1.66 -39.50
CA VAL A 1128 -6.70 -1.77 -40.73
C VAL A 1128 -7.59 -2.39 -41.79
N TYR A 1129 -7.73 -1.74 -42.95
CA TYR A 1129 -8.61 -2.20 -44.01
C TYR A 1129 -8.07 -1.88 -45.41
N GLY A 1130 -8.48 -2.69 -46.40
CA GLY A 1130 -8.17 -2.48 -47.82
C GLY A 1130 -7.26 -3.52 -48.50
N HIS A 1131 -6.79 -4.58 -47.83
CA HIS A 1131 -5.94 -5.63 -48.46
C HIS A 1131 -6.11 -7.05 -47.86
N PRO A 1132 -5.91 -8.16 -48.61
CA PRO A 1132 -6.03 -9.54 -48.07
C PRO A 1132 -4.92 -10.01 -47.10
N THR A 1133 -3.98 -9.14 -46.72
CA THR A 1133 -2.93 -9.43 -45.72
C THR A 1133 -2.71 -8.14 -44.93
N ASP A 1134 -3.64 -7.82 -44.03
CA ASP A 1134 -3.72 -6.55 -43.31
C ASP A 1134 -2.49 -6.25 -42.46
N TYR A 1135 -1.69 -7.27 -42.11
CA TYR A 1135 -0.44 -7.15 -41.37
C TYR A 1135 0.71 -7.84 -42.11
N CYS A 1136 1.78 -7.12 -42.41
CA CYS A 1136 2.99 -7.66 -43.03
C CYS A 1136 4.03 -8.04 -41.97
N ALA A 1137 4.38 -9.33 -41.90
CA ALA A 1137 5.42 -9.89 -41.02
C ALA A 1137 5.15 -9.88 -39.49
N ALA A 1138 3.96 -9.44 -39.05
CA ALA A 1138 3.38 -9.79 -37.76
C ALA A 1138 2.34 -10.91 -37.94
N ALA A 1139 2.12 -11.74 -36.92
CA ALA A 1139 0.94 -12.63 -36.91
C ALA A 1139 -0.32 -11.76 -37.01
N GLU A 1140 -1.37 -12.25 -37.69
CA GLU A 1140 -2.67 -11.58 -37.79
C GLU A 1140 -3.12 -11.12 -36.40
N GLN A 1141 -3.21 -9.80 -36.18
CA GLN A 1141 -3.52 -9.22 -34.87
C GLN A 1141 -5.01 -8.92 -34.68
N ILE A 1142 -5.85 -9.39 -35.61
CA ILE A 1142 -7.30 -9.24 -35.53
C ILE A 1142 -7.80 -9.86 -34.22
N GLY A 1143 -8.56 -9.08 -33.44
CA GLY A 1143 -9.11 -9.49 -32.15
C GLY A 1143 -8.13 -9.43 -30.97
N LEU A 1144 -6.82 -9.28 -31.20
CA LEU A 1144 -5.85 -9.03 -30.12
C LEU A 1144 -5.89 -7.55 -29.73
N ASN A 1145 -6.02 -7.27 -28.43
CA ASN A 1145 -6.14 -5.90 -27.88
C ASN A 1145 -7.19 -5.04 -28.61
N GLY A 1146 -8.25 -5.69 -29.10
CA GLY A 1146 -9.36 -5.05 -29.80
C GLY A 1146 -9.05 -4.48 -31.19
N ASN A 1147 -7.95 -4.87 -31.84
CA ASN A 1147 -7.67 -4.49 -33.22
C ASN A 1147 -8.66 -5.13 -34.22
N ILE A 1148 -9.04 -4.39 -35.26
CA ILE A 1148 -10.16 -4.70 -36.16
C ILE A 1148 -9.66 -4.75 -37.62
N SER A 1149 -10.14 -5.72 -38.39
CA SER A 1149 -10.06 -5.70 -39.86
C SER A 1149 -11.47 -5.73 -40.43
N ALA A 1150 -12.03 -4.55 -40.61
CA ALA A 1150 -13.34 -4.32 -41.20
C ALA A 1150 -13.33 -2.96 -41.91
N ASP A 1151 -14.04 -2.83 -43.02
CA ASP A 1151 -14.12 -1.57 -43.75
C ASP A 1151 -14.91 -0.53 -42.91
N PRO A 1152 -14.32 0.65 -42.59
CA PRO A 1152 -15.06 1.77 -42.05
C PRO A 1152 -16.18 2.24 -42.98
N LEU A 1153 -17.28 2.72 -42.41
CA LEU A 1153 -18.44 3.21 -43.14
C LEU A 1153 -18.51 4.74 -43.00
N PHE A 1154 -17.64 5.45 -43.71
CA PHE A 1154 -17.65 6.92 -43.76
C PHE A 1154 -18.83 7.46 -44.59
N CYS A 1155 -19.40 8.61 -44.21
CA CYS A 1155 -20.49 9.25 -44.97
C CYS A 1155 -20.05 9.66 -46.39
N ASP A 1156 -18.79 10.09 -46.53
CA ASP A 1156 -18.14 10.41 -47.79
C ASP A 1156 -16.73 9.82 -47.77
N THR A 1157 -16.30 9.27 -48.91
CA THR A 1157 -14.97 8.67 -49.09
C THR A 1157 -13.90 9.70 -49.45
N THR A 1158 -14.23 11.00 -49.51
CA THR A 1158 -13.26 12.07 -49.71
C THR A 1158 -12.47 12.41 -48.43
N LEU A 1159 -11.21 12.82 -48.61
CA LEU A 1159 -10.09 12.68 -47.67
C LEU A 1159 -10.08 13.60 -46.42
N ALA A 1160 -11.22 13.93 -45.80
CA ALA A 1160 -11.24 14.86 -44.67
C ALA A 1160 -12.44 14.77 -43.70
N ILE A 1161 -13.20 13.66 -43.63
CA ILE A 1161 -14.44 13.62 -42.83
C ILE A 1161 -14.42 12.54 -41.75
N THR A 1162 -14.83 12.92 -40.54
CA THR A 1162 -14.94 12.10 -39.32
C THR A 1162 -16.34 11.52 -39.10
N ASP A 1163 -17.29 11.86 -39.98
CA ASP A 1163 -18.68 11.42 -39.89
C ASP A 1163 -18.84 9.99 -40.45
N VAL A 1164 -19.47 9.12 -39.67
CA VAL A 1164 -19.66 7.69 -40.00
C VAL A 1164 -21.12 7.26 -39.86
N TYR A 1165 -21.50 6.21 -40.60
CA TYR A 1165 -22.83 5.59 -40.50
C TYR A 1165 -22.97 4.85 -39.17
N ALA A 1166 -24.21 4.69 -38.70
CA ALA A 1166 -24.55 4.05 -37.41
C ALA A 1166 -23.98 2.63 -37.25
N LEU A 1167 -23.74 1.92 -38.34
CA LEU A 1167 -23.19 0.55 -38.37
C LEU A 1167 -21.66 0.50 -38.55
N SER A 1168 -20.98 1.66 -38.53
CA SER A 1168 -19.54 1.69 -38.77
C SER A 1168 -18.78 0.97 -37.66
N PRO A 1169 -17.76 0.15 -38.00
CA PRO A 1169 -16.87 -0.47 -37.00
C PRO A 1169 -16.01 0.55 -36.24
N LEU A 1170 -16.07 1.84 -36.59
CA LEU A 1170 -15.39 2.89 -35.84
C LEU A 1170 -16.15 3.33 -34.58
N LEU A 1171 -17.43 2.94 -34.43
CA LEU A 1171 -18.26 3.30 -33.28
C LEU A 1171 -18.21 2.23 -32.17
N PRO A 1172 -18.28 2.61 -30.88
CA PRO A 1172 -18.21 1.73 -29.72
C PRO A 1172 -19.14 0.52 -29.78
N GLU A 1173 -20.41 0.76 -30.15
CA GLU A 1173 -21.44 -0.27 -30.28
C GLU A 1173 -21.13 -1.36 -31.32
N ASN A 1174 -20.25 -1.08 -32.29
CA ASN A 1174 -19.98 -1.96 -33.43
C ASN A 1174 -18.57 -2.55 -33.42
N ASN A 1175 -17.79 -2.35 -32.37
CA ASN A 1175 -16.43 -2.88 -32.28
C ASN A 1175 -16.11 -3.55 -30.94
N SER A 1176 -15.05 -4.37 -30.96
CA SER A 1176 -14.60 -5.15 -29.79
C SER A 1176 -13.89 -4.31 -28.73
N CYS A 1177 -13.55 -3.05 -29.01
CA CYS A 1177 -12.97 -2.13 -28.04
C CYS A 1177 -13.99 -1.40 -27.19
N GLN A 1178 -15.25 -1.32 -27.63
CA GLN A 1178 -16.27 -0.48 -27.00
C GLN A 1178 -15.84 1.00 -26.91
N GLU A 1179 -15.00 1.45 -27.85
CA GLU A 1179 -14.48 2.82 -27.92
C GLU A 1179 -14.57 3.35 -29.37
N ASN A 1180 -14.58 4.67 -29.55
CA ASN A 1180 -14.46 5.27 -30.88
C ASN A 1180 -13.06 5.02 -31.44
N VAL A 1181 -12.93 4.46 -32.65
CA VAL A 1181 -11.64 4.33 -33.33
C VAL A 1181 -11.44 5.55 -34.24
N ALA A 1182 -10.43 6.35 -33.92
CA ALA A 1182 -10.24 7.73 -34.34
C ALA A 1182 -11.32 8.69 -33.78
N ASN A 1183 -11.07 9.99 -33.91
CA ASN A 1183 -12.03 11.03 -33.53
C ASN A 1183 -13.18 11.11 -34.55
N VAL A 1184 -14.03 10.07 -34.57
CA VAL A 1184 -15.21 9.99 -35.41
C VAL A 1184 -16.48 10.33 -34.63
N VAL A 1185 -17.50 10.78 -35.35
CA VAL A 1185 -18.83 11.03 -34.81
C VAL A 1185 -19.88 10.37 -35.70
N GLN A 1186 -20.93 9.81 -35.10
CA GLN A 1186 -22.08 9.33 -35.87
C GLN A 1186 -22.83 10.56 -36.42
N GLY A 1187 -22.66 10.82 -37.71
CA GLY A 1187 -23.11 12.06 -38.35
C GLY A 1187 -23.87 11.87 -39.67
N CYS A 1188 -23.90 10.66 -40.25
CA CYS A 1188 -24.69 10.42 -41.46
C CYS A 1188 -26.17 10.22 -41.11
N PHE A 1189 -27.07 10.71 -41.97
CA PHE A 1189 -28.48 10.29 -41.98
C PHE A 1189 -28.62 8.95 -42.72
N ASP A 1190 -29.51 8.08 -42.24
CA ASP A 1190 -29.86 6.84 -42.93
C ASP A 1190 -30.88 7.14 -44.03
N CYS A 1191 -30.52 6.95 -45.29
CA CYS A 1191 -31.43 7.19 -46.40
C CYS A 1191 -32.68 6.31 -46.28
N GLY A 1192 -33.87 6.93 -46.16
CA GLY A 1192 -35.07 6.19 -45.78
C GLY A 1192 -35.69 6.59 -44.45
N ASP A 1193 -34.88 7.08 -43.50
CA ASP A 1193 -35.30 7.51 -42.16
C ASP A 1193 -35.85 8.95 -42.23
N VAL A 1194 -37.14 9.06 -42.48
CA VAL A 1194 -37.84 10.33 -42.69
C VAL A 1194 -38.22 10.98 -41.36
N ASP A 1195 -38.46 10.17 -40.33
CA ASP A 1195 -38.86 10.69 -39.02
C ASP A 1195 -37.68 10.96 -38.07
N GLY A 1196 -36.47 10.57 -38.47
CA GLY A 1196 -35.21 10.76 -37.75
C GLY A 1196 -35.03 9.77 -36.62
N SER A 1197 -35.68 8.60 -36.70
CA SER A 1197 -35.53 7.51 -35.76
C SER A 1197 -34.30 6.68 -36.15
N THR A 1198 -33.26 6.76 -35.31
CA THR A 1198 -31.98 6.06 -35.52
C THR A 1198 -32.18 4.57 -35.87
N GLY A 1199 -32.11 4.22 -37.15
CA GLY A 1199 -32.43 2.89 -37.68
C GLY A 1199 -32.78 2.88 -39.18
N PRO A 1200 -32.88 1.69 -39.81
CA PRO A 1200 -33.24 1.57 -41.22
C PRO A 1200 -34.72 1.91 -41.46
N ALA A 1201 -35.03 2.45 -42.64
CA ALA A 1201 -36.37 2.85 -43.06
C ALA A 1201 -37.47 1.85 -42.69
N ASP A 1202 -38.43 2.29 -41.89
CA ASP A 1202 -39.52 1.48 -41.41
C ASP A 1202 -40.90 2.10 -41.71
N ILE A 1203 -41.96 1.51 -41.16
CA ILE A 1203 -43.32 1.94 -41.48
C ILE A 1203 -43.67 3.29 -40.87
N ALA A 1204 -43.00 3.70 -39.80
CA ALA A 1204 -43.15 5.01 -39.20
C ALA A 1204 -42.63 6.10 -40.15
N ASP A 1205 -41.51 5.87 -40.82
CA ASP A 1205 -40.98 6.78 -41.86
C ASP A 1205 -41.94 6.97 -43.02
N LEU A 1206 -42.53 5.86 -43.48
CA LEU A 1206 -43.54 5.91 -44.53
C LEU A 1206 -44.75 6.74 -44.09
N VAL A 1207 -45.23 6.53 -42.86
CA VAL A 1207 -46.37 7.27 -42.30
C VAL A 1207 -46.02 8.75 -42.14
N TYR A 1208 -44.82 9.06 -41.67
CA TYR A 1208 -44.33 10.43 -41.49
C TYR A 1208 -44.23 11.16 -42.83
N LEU A 1209 -43.69 10.51 -43.87
CA LEU A 1209 -43.60 11.08 -45.22
C LEU A 1209 -44.99 11.33 -45.82
N VAL A 1210 -45.93 10.40 -45.65
CA VAL A 1210 -47.33 10.59 -46.07
C VAL A 1210 -47.95 11.78 -45.35
N ASP A 1211 -47.72 11.89 -44.04
CA ASP A 1211 -48.31 12.95 -43.24
C ASP A 1211 -47.76 14.33 -43.61
N TYR A 1212 -46.44 14.43 -43.77
CA TYR A 1212 -45.79 15.64 -44.28
C TYR A 1212 -46.34 16.08 -45.64
N MET A 1213 -46.42 15.14 -46.59
CA MET A 1213 -46.78 15.45 -47.98
C MET A 1213 -48.27 15.74 -48.19
N PHE A 1214 -49.16 15.05 -47.47
CA PHE A 1214 -50.59 15.04 -47.80
C PHE A 1214 -51.50 15.52 -46.67
N THR A 1215 -51.10 15.40 -45.42
CA THR A 1215 -51.97 15.72 -44.26
C THR A 1215 -51.52 16.96 -43.50
N GLY A 1216 -50.40 17.56 -43.87
CA GLY A 1216 -49.86 18.81 -43.31
C GLY A 1216 -49.02 18.60 -42.06
N GLY A 1217 -48.41 17.42 -41.92
CA GLY A 1217 -47.44 17.11 -40.88
C GLY A 1217 -46.18 18.00 -40.94
N PRO A 1218 -45.36 17.98 -39.87
CA PRO A 1218 -44.08 18.68 -39.85
C PRO A 1218 -43.14 18.19 -40.97
N ALA A 1219 -42.24 19.07 -41.43
CA ALA A 1219 -41.21 18.68 -42.39
C ALA A 1219 -40.22 17.68 -41.77
N PRO A 1220 -39.72 16.71 -42.54
CA PRO A 1220 -38.67 15.79 -42.10
C PRO A 1220 -37.51 16.55 -41.46
N PRO A 1221 -36.93 16.05 -40.35
CA PRO A 1221 -35.80 16.68 -39.69
C PRO A 1221 -34.63 16.92 -40.65
N ASP A 1222 -34.39 15.96 -41.56
CA ASP A 1222 -33.56 16.12 -42.74
C ASP A 1222 -34.38 15.84 -44.00
N ILE A 1223 -34.51 16.85 -44.87
CA ILE A 1223 -35.28 16.74 -46.10
C ILE A 1223 -34.59 15.87 -47.15
N SER A 1224 -33.27 15.70 -47.06
CA SER A 1224 -32.50 14.85 -47.99
C SER A 1224 -32.78 13.37 -47.76
N ALA A 1225 -32.99 12.95 -46.50
CA ALA A 1225 -33.37 11.59 -46.15
C ALA A 1225 -34.72 11.16 -46.76
N ALA A 1226 -35.58 12.12 -47.14
CA ALA A 1226 -36.89 11.88 -47.74
C ALA A 1226 -36.90 11.84 -49.28
N ASN A 1227 -35.77 12.09 -49.95
CA ASN A 1227 -35.62 12.05 -51.41
C ASN A 1227 -35.19 10.65 -51.88
N MET A 1228 -36.09 9.68 -51.71
CA MET A 1228 -35.83 8.24 -51.79
C MET A 1228 -35.43 7.72 -53.17
N ASP A 1229 -35.78 8.45 -54.24
CA ASP A 1229 -35.39 8.06 -55.61
C ASP A 1229 -34.10 8.76 -56.10
N GLY A 1230 -33.59 9.72 -55.33
CA GLY A 1230 -32.35 10.45 -55.61
C GLY A 1230 -32.48 11.46 -56.75
N PHE A 1231 -33.69 11.91 -57.09
CA PHE A 1231 -33.93 12.85 -58.18
C PHE A 1231 -34.83 14.03 -57.79
N GLY A 1232 -34.25 15.24 -57.81
CA GLY A 1232 -35.04 16.46 -57.71
C GLY A 1232 -35.38 16.82 -56.26
N THR A 1233 -36.64 17.15 -55.98
CA THR A 1233 -37.12 17.55 -54.65
C THR A 1233 -38.15 16.53 -54.18
N VAL A 1234 -38.22 16.30 -52.87
CA VAL A 1234 -39.19 15.36 -52.25
C VAL A 1234 -40.59 15.51 -52.84
N ASP A 1235 -41.01 14.51 -53.60
CA ASP A 1235 -42.30 14.43 -54.26
C ASP A 1235 -42.91 13.02 -54.17
N ILE A 1236 -44.01 12.78 -54.88
CA ILE A 1236 -44.75 11.52 -54.75
C ILE A 1236 -43.97 10.31 -55.27
N ALA A 1237 -42.96 10.52 -56.12
CA ALA A 1237 -42.08 9.48 -56.61
C ALA A 1237 -41.26 8.87 -55.46
N ASP A 1238 -40.79 9.69 -54.52
CA ASP A 1238 -40.05 9.25 -53.33
C ASP A 1238 -40.90 8.37 -52.42
N LEU A 1239 -42.14 8.80 -52.19
CA LEU A 1239 -43.10 8.00 -51.41
C LEU A 1239 -43.38 6.65 -52.09
N VAL A 1240 -43.55 6.65 -53.41
CA VAL A 1240 -43.76 5.41 -54.17
C VAL A 1240 -42.52 4.52 -54.09
N HIS A 1241 -41.32 5.09 -54.15
CA HIS A 1241 -40.07 4.35 -54.05
C HIS A 1241 -39.93 3.67 -52.68
N LEU A 1242 -40.25 4.38 -51.60
CA LEU A 1242 -40.24 3.84 -50.24
C LEU A 1242 -41.26 2.71 -50.06
N VAL A 1243 -42.48 2.87 -50.58
CA VAL A 1243 -43.50 1.81 -50.55
C VAL A 1243 -43.04 0.58 -51.33
N ASP A 1244 -42.44 0.77 -52.50
CA ASP A 1244 -41.99 -0.34 -53.34
C ASP A 1244 -40.82 -1.09 -52.68
N PHE A 1245 -39.84 -0.38 -52.12
CA PHE A 1245 -38.77 -0.97 -51.33
C PHE A 1245 -39.32 -1.81 -50.18
N MET A 1246 -40.20 -1.24 -49.36
CA MET A 1246 -40.69 -1.87 -48.13
C MET A 1246 -41.63 -3.05 -48.36
N PHE A 1247 -42.53 -2.96 -49.35
CA PHE A 1247 -43.66 -3.89 -49.46
C PHE A 1247 -43.67 -4.73 -50.74
N THR A 1248 -42.98 -4.29 -51.79
CA THR A 1248 -43.01 -4.98 -53.09
C THR A 1248 -41.64 -5.52 -53.53
N GLY A 1249 -40.60 -5.30 -52.72
CA GLY A 1249 -39.24 -5.80 -52.96
C GLY A 1249 -38.45 -4.98 -53.97
N GLY A 1250 -38.74 -3.68 -54.06
CA GLY A 1250 -37.99 -2.71 -54.86
C GLY A 1250 -36.54 -2.53 -54.38
N PRO A 1251 -35.70 -1.83 -55.16
CA PRO A 1251 -34.33 -1.51 -54.75
C PRO A 1251 -34.30 -0.62 -53.49
N PRO A 1252 -33.20 -0.65 -52.69
CA PRO A 1252 -33.04 0.24 -51.53
C PRO A 1252 -33.11 1.73 -51.90
N PRO A 1253 -33.61 2.60 -50.99
CA PRO A 1253 -33.65 4.04 -51.21
C PRO A 1253 -32.27 4.63 -51.49
N VAL A 1254 -32.19 5.64 -52.35
CA VAL A 1254 -30.95 6.35 -52.70
C VAL A 1254 -31.20 7.85 -52.55
N CYS A 1255 -30.64 8.45 -51.51
CA CYS A 1255 -30.90 9.84 -51.13
C CYS A 1255 -29.74 10.75 -51.57
N LEU A 1256 -30.06 12.04 -51.83
CA LEU A 1256 -29.10 13.07 -52.26
C LEU A 1256 -28.94 14.20 -51.25
#